data_AF-A0A0K3B245-F1
#
_entry.id   AF-A0A0K3B245-F1
#
_cell.length_a   1.000
_cell.length_b   1.000
_cell.length_c   1.000
_cell.angle_alpha   90.00
_cell.angle_beta   90.00
_cell.angle_gamma   90.00
#
_symmetry.space_group_name_H-M   'P 1'
#
loop_
_entity.id
_entity.type
_entity.pdbx_description
1 polymer ?
#
loop_
_entity_poly.entity_id
_entity_poly.type
_entity_poly.pdbx_seq_one_letter_code
_entity_poly.pdbx_strand_id
1 'polypeptide(L)'
;MTSALQRLRFGYEDAERDITGGLLRESFVRTMAYEATVSGRKMLIIGRKGAGKSAICMRIAAEDTNPNNTILITPDDALGSEIRRFELQGLTGDTARSLVWRYMFAVRAAQYLVSNARRARRGLRKHRAIRVLRRFLKANGELPSQNPGGKLAQTVSGLQKTSLSLEAFGIKTGLEMGRAPSEGAQATRQLEVVERGVADAFAELGRVSTPPAVLLLVDQLEQVWSAEPDAHSMIIGLLLAAKHVTAYYGGAMRCLVFLRSDIYDSLSFPDGDKFRGDELRLGWTNDSLMELALTRARASVGAGLSAEQLWTEVFPGRVAGEATTTFLLSRALPRPRDVIQYLNLARDVAVQNGHDRMLEEDVLLATRQFSEWKLKDLTQEYLVAHPYLERLFPLFQNAGYVVMRNVLAGRLAHTAGTLHSQFPAYEHSLTLPGVIDTLYSVGFIGVRRGNDVVYAGGADLSVQPYESEFHIHPCFRDALGATNAVDIHAYTPLVITAIESQVVGGPAQGSMVRVARAGREHRLLRSLIRACQTLVNQIGRAVDLPADTRHEITTQVSRIMDDARQASEALDAGHQINVNDHVLAAATYLHALAAQLRASGMNGMTGADSVSAGIAEEARGLTAGVGGFTGGSGDNR
;
A
#
# COMPACT_ATOMS: atom_id res chain seq x y z
N MET A 1 -36.30 13.14 -2.05
CA MET A 1 -35.64 11.89 -1.62
C MET A 1 -34.15 12.07 -1.86
N THR A 2 -33.31 11.79 -0.87
CA THR A 2 -31.83 11.85 -0.99
C THR A 2 -31.37 10.79 -2.01
N SER A 3 -30.54 11.15 -2.99
CA SER A 3 -30.11 10.22 -4.04
C SER A 3 -29.31 9.04 -3.45
N ALA A 4 -29.23 7.92 -4.18
CA ALA A 4 -28.42 6.77 -3.74
C ALA A 4 -26.96 7.16 -3.48
N LEU A 5 -26.40 8.03 -4.34
CA LEU A 5 -25.06 8.60 -4.19
C LEU A 5 -24.90 9.40 -2.89
N GLN A 6 -25.90 10.22 -2.53
CA GLN A 6 -25.86 11.01 -1.29
C GLN A 6 -25.91 10.13 -0.03
N ARG A 7 -26.59 8.98 -0.10
CA ARG A 7 -26.65 8.01 1.01
C ARG A 7 -25.43 7.09 1.07
N LEU A 8 -24.76 6.87 -0.06
CA LEU A 8 -23.59 5.98 -0.15
C LEU A 8 -22.48 6.42 0.79
N ARG A 9 -22.02 5.51 1.64
CA ARG A 9 -20.88 5.65 2.54
C ARG A 9 -20.05 4.38 2.52
N PHE A 10 -18.73 4.52 2.36
CA PHE A 10 -17.78 3.41 2.49
C PHE A 10 -17.04 3.40 3.84
N GLY A 11 -17.36 4.31 4.76
CA GLY A 11 -16.78 4.35 6.09
C GLY A 11 -15.58 5.27 6.23
N TYR A 12 -15.00 5.26 7.44
CA TYR A 12 -13.82 6.06 7.77
C TYR A 12 -12.52 5.28 7.57
N GLU A 13 -11.41 6.02 7.52
CA GLU A 13 -10.07 5.46 7.28
C GLU A 13 -9.45 4.81 8.51
N ASP A 14 -9.81 5.33 9.69
CA ASP A 14 -9.40 4.81 10.99
C ASP A 14 -10.53 3.98 11.61
N ALA A 15 -10.15 2.83 12.17
CA ALA A 15 -11.09 1.83 12.67
C ALA A 15 -11.86 2.34 13.89
N GLU A 16 -11.25 3.22 14.68
CA GLU A 16 -11.79 3.89 15.86
C GLU A 16 -13.02 4.74 15.52
N ARG A 17 -12.94 5.59 14.49
CA ARG A 17 -14.10 6.36 14.00
C ARG A 17 -15.09 5.47 13.27
N ASP A 18 -14.63 4.50 12.47
CA ASP A 18 -15.52 3.60 11.71
C ASP A 18 -16.39 2.71 12.62
N ILE A 19 -15.84 2.24 13.75
CA ILE A 19 -16.61 1.50 14.77
C ILE A 19 -17.57 2.41 15.54
N THR A 20 -17.16 3.64 15.85
CA THR A 20 -18.00 4.62 16.56
C THR A 20 -19.16 5.08 15.69
N GLY A 21 -18.94 5.22 14.39
CA GLY A 21 -19.97 5.51 13.39
C GLY A 21 -20.89 4.32 13.06
N GLY A 22 -20.69 3.14 13.67
CA GLY A 22 -21.53 1.95 13.51
C GLY A 22 -21.23 1.12 12.26
N LEU A 23 -20.73 1.74 11.18
CA LEU A 23 -20.54 1.07 9.89
C LEU A 23 -19.59 -0.12 10.00
N LEU A 24 -18.47 -0.02 10.74
CA LEU A 24 -17.57 -1.15 10.91
C LEU A 24 -18.25 -2.34 11.62
N ARG A 25 -19.20 -2.10 12.53
CA ARG A 25 -19.93 -3.20 13.20
C ARG A 25 -20.88 -3.91 12.23
N GLU A 26 -21.57 -3.14 11.41
CA GLU A 26 -22.60 -3.62 10.49
C GLU A 26 -22.03 -4.26 9.22
N SER A 27 -20.86 -3.80 8.77
CA SER A 27 -20.27 -4.15 7.46
C SER A 27 -18.87 -4.78 7.55
N PHE A 28 -18.51 -5.35 8.70
CA PHE A 28 -17.24 -6.07 8.85
C PHE A 28 -17.22 -7.35 8.01
N VAL A 29 -16.29 -7.44 7.06
CA VAL A 29 -16.01 -8.67 6.33
C VAL A 29 -15.15 -9.59 7.18
N ARG A 30 -15.68 -10.77 7.52
CA ARG A 30 -14.96 -11.78 8.31
C ARG A 30 -13.90 -12.46 7.44
N THR A 31 -12.64 -12.14 7.72
CA THR A 31 -11.49 -12.72 7.02
C THR A 31 -10.99 -13.97 7.73
N MET A 32 -10.19 -14.80 7.04
CA MET A 32 -9.46 -15.91 7.66
C MET A 32 -8.58 -15.46 8.84
N ALA A 33 -8.03 -14.24 8.76
CA ALA A 33 -7.27 -13.64 9.84
C ALA A 33 -8.13 -13.46 11.09
N TYR A 34 -9.29 -12.82 10.94
CA TYR A 34 -10.24 -12.63 12.03
C TYR A 34 -10.67 -13.97 12.65
N GLU A 35 -11.03 -14.96 11.83
CA GLU A 35 -11.44 -16.28 12.32
C GLU A 35 -10.30 -17.00 13.06
N ALA A 36 -9.07 -16.92 12.57
CA ALA A 36 -7.89 -17.51 13.22
C ALA A 36 -7.56 -16.83 14.57
N THR A 37 -7.80 -15.52 14.66
CA THR A 37 -7.63 -14.73 15.88
C THR A 37 -8.69 -15.09 16.94
N VAL A 38 -9.97 -15.14 16.54
CA VAL A 38 -11.10 -15.50 17.40
C VAL A 38 -10.92 -16.94 17.92
N SER A 39 -10.60 -17.88 17.04
CA SER A 39 -10.37 -19.29 17.39
C SER A 39 -9.10 -19.52 18.21
N GLY A 40 -8.22 -18.53 18.32
CA GLY A 40 -6.93 -18.64 19.02
C GLY A 40 -5.90 -19.53 18.35
N ARG A 41 -6.04 -19.77 17.04
CA ARG A 41 -5.03 -20.50 16.25
C ARG A 41 -3.78 -19.65 15.97
N LYS A 42 -3.94 -18.33 15.96
CA LYS A 42 -2.88 -17.36 15.65
C LYS A 42 -2.87 -16.25 16.69
N MET A 43 -1.68 -15.84 17.10
CA MET A 43 -1.49 -14.76 18.07
C MET A 43 -0.84 -13.51 17.50
N LEU A 44 -0.08 -13.63 16.41
CA LEU A 44 0.62 -12.52 15.80
C LEU A 44 0.00 -12.19 14.44
N ILE A 45 -0.65 -11.02 14.34
CA ILE A 45 -1.31 -10.56 13.12
C ILE A 45 -0.47 -9.45 12.50
N ILE A 46 0.10 -9.73 11.34
CA ILE A 46 1.07 -8.86 10.67
C ILE A 46 0.43 -8.25 9.42
N GLY A 47 0.67 -6.98 9.15
CA GLY A 47 0.25 -6.39 7.88
C GLY A 47 0.65 -4.92 7.76
N ARG A 48 0.69 -4.40 6.53
CA ARG A 48 1.01 -2.98 6.26
C ARG A 48 0.02 -2.02 6.92
N LYS A 49 0.34 -0.72 6.98
CA LYS A 49 -0.66 0.29 7.41
C LYS A 49 -1.89 0.17 6.51
N GLY A 50 -3.10 0.31 7.06
CA GLY A 50 -4.34 0.20 6.27
C GLY A 50 -4.77 -1.23 5.88
N ALA A 51 -4.02 -2.29 6.22
CA ALA A 51 -4.38 -3.69 5.91
C ALA A 51 -5.55 -4.26 6.72
N GLY A 52 -6.05 -3.53 7.73
CA GLY A 52 -7.21 -3.94 8.55
C GLY A 52 -6.87 -4.53 9.93
N LYS A 53 -5.63 -4.40 10.42
CA LYS A 53 -5.22 -4.85 11.77
C LYS A 53 -6.12 -4.27 12.88
N SER A 54 -6.20 -2.94 12.96
CA SER A 54 -7.03 -2.25 13.96
C SER A 54 -8.53 -2.48 13.76
N ALA A 55 -8.97 -2.76 12.53
CA ALA A 55 -10.36 -3.15 12.26
C ALA A 55 -10.68 -4.51 12.88
N ILE A 56 -9.80 -5.51 12.76
CA ILE A 56 -9.93 -6.81 13.44
C ILE A 56 -9.89 -6.60 14.96
N CYS A 57 -8.91 -5.83 15.46
CA CYS A 57 -8.77 -5.53 16.88
C CYS A 57 -10.04 -4.91 17.48
N MET A 58 -10.56 -3.86 16.84
CA MET A 58 -11.79 -3.17 17.27
C MET A 58 -13.03 -4.04 17.13
N ARG A 59 -13.12 -4.86 16.07
CA ARG A 59 -14.25 -5.77 15.91
C ARG A 59 -14.32 -6.78 17.04
N ILE A 60 -13.18 -7.36 17.44
CA ILE A 60 -13.07 -8.31 18.55
C ILE A 60 -13.35 -7.60 19.88
N ALA A 61 -12.79 -6.41 20.10
CA ALA A 61 -13.04 -5.63 21.31
C ALA A 61 -14.52 -5.21 21.46
N ALA A 62 -15.22 -5.03 20.34
CA ALA A 62 -16.63 -4.62 20.30
C ALA A 62 -17.63 -5.78 20.25
N GLU A 63 -17.20 -7.05 20.24
CA GLU A 63 -18.13 -8.19 20.14
C GLU A 63 -19.06 -8.32 21.35
N ASP A 64 -20.37 -8.22 21.08
CA ASP A 64 -21.46 -8.34 22.06
C ASP A 64 -21.60 -9.75 22.68
N THR A 65 -20.96 -10.77 22.09
CA THR A 65 -20.94 -12.14 22.62
C THR A 65 -20.11 -12.27 23.90
N ASN A 66 -19.14 -11.37 24.13
CA ASN A 66 -18.33 -11.37 25.35
C ASN A 66 -17.65 -9.99 25.61
N PRO A 67 -18.44 -8.89 25.72
CA PRO A 67 -17.95 -7.50 25.72
C PRO A 67 -17.09 -7.14 26.95
N ASN A 68 -16.84 -8.11 27.82
CA ASN A 68 -16.18 -7.93 29.10
C ASN A 68 -14.96 -8.80 29.25
N ASN A 69 -14.30 -9.36 28.22
CA ASN A 69 -13.10 -10.21 28.45
C ASN A 69 -11.87 -9.80 27.63
N THR A 70 -12.00 -8.73 26.84
CA THR A 70 -10.90 -8.16 26.08
C THR A 70 -10.26 -7.02 26.86
N ILE A 71 -8.93 -6.97 26.85
CA ILE A 71 -8.15 -5.85 27.41
C ILE A 71 -7.34 -5.26 26.27
N LEU A 72 -7.73 -4.08 25.80
CA LEU A 72 -6.97 -3.33 24.81
C LEU A 72 -5.78 -2.62 25.48
N ILE A 73 -4.63 -2.73 24.83
CA ILE A 73 -3.36 -2.12 25.21
C ILE A 73 -2.80 -1.43 23.96
N THR A 74 -2.84 -0.10 23.98
CA THR A 74 -2.29 0.78 22.94
C THR A 74 -1.19 1.61 23.58
N PRO A 75 0.09 1.26 23.40
CA PRO A 75 1.20 1.99 24.02
C PRO A 75 1.26 3.43 23.56
N ASP A 76 1.36 4.37 24.51
CA ASP A 76 1.65 5.77 24.25
C ASP A 76 3.16 6.06 24.40
N ASP A 77 3.60 7.25 24.01
CA ASP A 77 5.01 7.65 24.06
C ASP A 77 5.63 7.50 25.45
N ALA A 78 4.85 7.78 26.50
CA ALA A 78 5.28 7.65 27.88
C ALA A 78 5.56 6.18 28.24
N LEU A 79 4.62 5.27 27.94
CA LEU A 79 4.81 3.84 28.15
C LEU A 79 5.98 3.31 27.32
N GLY A 80 6.04 3.67 26.03
CA GLY A 80 7.11 3.26 25.13
C GLY A 80 8.48 3.69 25.65
N SER A 81 8.62 4.93 26.11
CA SER A 81 9.89 5.42 26.66
C SER A 81 10.29 4.68 27.93
N GLU A 82 9.36 4.37 28.83
CA GLU A 82 9.67 3.64 30.07
C GLU A 82 10.14 2.22 29.75
N ILE A 83 9.49 1.52 28.81
CA ILE A 83 9.87 0.16 28.44
C ILE A 83 11.20 0.14 27.67
N ARG A 84 11.45 1.11 26.76
CA ARG A 84 12.73 1.20 26.04
C ARG A 84 13.90 1.38 26.99
N ARG A 85 13.75 2.22 28.03
CA ARG A 85 14.76 2.46 29.08
C ARG A 85 14.82 1.38 30.16
N PHE A 86 13.93 0.37 30.09
CA PHE A 86 13.86 -0.64 31.13
C PHE A 86 15.01 -1.64 31.00
N GLU A 87 15.97 -1.52 31.91
CA GLU A 87 17.10 -2.41 32.05
C GLU A 87 17.14 -2.99 33.46
N LEU A 88 17.70 -4.20 33.57
CA LEU A 88 17.92 -4.89 34.84
C LEU A 88 19.28 -5.58 34.78
N GLN A 89 20.10 -5.36 35.81
CA GLN A 89 21.40 -6.02 35.88
C GLN A 89 21.25 -7.55 35.82
N GLY A 90 22.06 -8.20 34.97
CA GLY A 90 22.10 -9.66 34.82
C GLY A 90 21.10 -10.24 33.82
N LEU A 91 20.42 -9.41 33.03
CA LEU A 91 19.56 -9.83 31.91
C LEU A 91 19.93 -9.11 30.62
N THR A 92 19.63 -9.75 29.48
CA THR A 92 19.70 -9.08 28.18
C THR A 92 18.57 -8.07 28.02
N GLY A 93 18.74 -7.10 27.11
CA GLY A 93 17.72 -6.09 26.83
C GLY A 93 16.35 -6.68 26.45
N ASP A 94 16.33 -7.70 25.60
CA ASP A 94 15.09 -8.39 25.20
C ASP A 94 14.39 -9.08 26.39
N THR A 95 15.17 -9.72 27.26
CA THR A 95 14.66 -10.45 28.42
C THR A 95 14.12 -9.50 29.48
N ALA A 96 14.83 -8.40 29.75
CA ALA A 96 14.37 -7.36 30.67
C ALA A 96 13.05 -6.74 30.19
N ARG A 97 12.94 -6.44 28.90
CA ARG A 97 11.71 -5.90 28.29
C ARG A 97 10.58 -6.92 28.29
N SER A 98 10.89 -8.20 28.09
CA SER A 98 9.91 -9.29 28.24
C SER A 98 9.35 -9.37 29.66
N LEU A 99 10.19 -9.25 30.70
CA LEU A 99 9.73 -9.24 32.09
C LEU A 99 8.76 -8.09 32.38
N VAL A 100 9.07 -6.89 31.89
CA VAL A 100 8.21 -5.73 32.17
C VAL A 100 6.87 -5.79 31.41
N TRP A 101 6.86 -6.30 30.17
CA TRP A 101 5.62 -6.61 29.45
C TRP A 101 4.78 -7.66 30.18
N ARG A 102 5.39 -8.76 30.65
CA ARG A 102 4.71 -9.79 31.45
C ARG A 102 4.11 -9.22 32.73
N TYR A 103 4.87 -8.39 33.44
CA TYR A 103 4.37 -7.70 34.65
C TYR A 103 3.15 -6.84 34.35
N MET A 104 3.22 -6.03 33.30
CA MET A 104 2.11 -5.20 32.86
C MET A 104 0.89 -6.07 32.50
N PHE A 105 1.06 -7.17 31.75
CA PHE A 105 -0.02 -8.11 31.44
C PHE A 105 -0.66 -8.71 32.70
N ALA A 106 0.14 -9.13 33.69
CA ALA A 106 -0.36 -9.68 34.95
C ALA A 106 -1.14 -8.63 35.76
N VAL A 107 -0.65 -7.38 35.83
CA VAL A 107 -1.36 -6.28 36.50
C VAL A 107 -2.69 -5.97 35.81
N ARG A 108 -2.71 -5.93 34.47
CA ARG A 108 -3.94 -5.70 33.69
C ARG A 108 -4.95 -6.83 33.88
N ALA A 109 -4.50 -8.08 33.86
CA ALA A 109 -5.33 -9.23 34.19
C ALA A 109 -5.90 -9.14 35.62
N ALA A 110 -5.08 -8.75 36.61
CA ALA A 110 -5.54 -8.56 37.98
C ALA A 110 -6.59 -7.44 38.09
N GLN A 111 -6.36 -6.29 37.45
CA GLN A 111 -7.32 -5.17 37.39
C GLN A 111 -8.65 -5.60 36.78
N TYR A 112 -8.56 -6.38 35.69
CA TYR A 112 -9.69 -6.96 34.99
C TYR A 112 -10.49 -7.91 35.90
N LEU A 113 -9.83 -8.90 36.52
CA LEU A 113 -10.47 -9.87 37.42
C LEU A 113 -11.15 -9.19 38.60
N VAL A 114 -10.51 -8.19 39.20
CA VAL A 114 -11.08 -7.41 40.32
C VAL A 114 -12.28 -6.57 39.88
N SER A 115 -12.26 -6.01 38.67
CA SER A 115 -13.35 -5.20 38.12
C SER A 115 -14.55 -6.07 37.72
N ASN A 116 -14.29 -7.20 37.05
CA ASN A 116 -15.33 -8.15 36.65
C ASN A 116 -16.00 -8.78 37.88
N ALA A 117 -15.23 -9.14 38.91
CA ALA A 117 -15.78 -9.65 40.18
C ALA A 117 -16.65 -8.62 40.93
N ARG A 118 -16.50 -7.31 40.68
CA ARG A 118 -17.42 -6.28 41.21
C ARG A 118 -18.75 -6.25 40.46
N ARG A 119 -18.73 -6.52 39.16
CA ARG A 119 -19.92 -6.54 38.27
C ARG A 119 -20.70 -7.84 38.39
N ALA A 120 -20.02 -8.96 38.66
CA ALA A 120 -20.60 -10.29 38.85
C ALA A 120 -21.32 -10.47 40.21
N ARG A 121 -21.96 -11.64 40.42
CA ARG A 121 -22.72 -12.02 41.63
C ARG A 121 -21.98 -11.65 42.93
N ARG A 122 -22.71 -11.19 43.96
CA ARG A 122 -22.19 -10.69 45.26
C ARG A 122 -21.16 -11.59 45.97
N GLY A 123 -21.14 -12.90 45.69
CA GLY A 123 -20.18 -13.87 46.26
C GLY A 123 -18.76 -13.76 45.70
N LEU A 124 -18.60 -13.45 44.40
CA LEU A 124 -17.29 -13.44 43.71
C LEU A 124 -16.36 -12.35 44.26
N ARG A 125 -16.92 -11.19 44.61
CA ARG A 125 -16.20 -10.07 45.23
C ARG A 125 -15.59 -10.43 46.60
N LYS A 126 -16.19 -11.36 47.34
CA LYS A 126 -15.72 -11.77 48.67
C LYS A 126 -14.69 -12.91 48.59
N HIS A 127 -14.50 -13.50 47.41
CA HIS A 127 -13.57 -14.60 47.20
C HIS A 127 -12.15 -14.24 47.63
N ARG A 128 -11.44 -15.18 48.28
CA ARG A 128 -10.10 -14.94 48.84
C ARG A 128 -9.12 -14.46 47.77
N ALA A 129 -9.09 -15.11 46.62
CA ALA A 129 -8.19 -14.77 45.51
C ALA A 129 -8.41 -13.33 45.00
N ILE A 130 -9.67 -12.91 44.83
CA ILE A 130 -10.01 -11.54 44.41
C ILE A 130 -9.65 -10.50 45.48
N ARG A 131 -9.82 -10.83 46.77
CA ARG A 131 -9.38 -9.96 47.87
C ARG A 131 -7.86 -9.81 47.93
N VAL A 132 -7.12 -10.88 47.64
CA VAL A 132 -5.65 -10.86 47.55
C VAL A 132 -5.21 -9.93 46.42
N LEU A 133 -5.71 -10.14 45.19
CA LEU A 133 -5.40 -9.27 44.05
C LEU A 133 -5.77 -7.80 44.32
N ARG A 134 -6.95 -7.54 44.89
CA ARG A 134 -7.36 -6.17 45.22
C ARG A 134 -6.43 -5.51 46.24
N ARG A 135 -5.92 -6.25 47.23
CA ARG A 135 -4.94 -5.72 48.21
C ARG A 135 -3.61 -5.43 47.54
N PHE A 136 -3.12 -6.34 46.69
CA PHE A 136 -1.91 -6.13 45.89
C PHE A 136 -2.03 -4.87 45.03
N LEU A 137 -3.10 -4.74 44.24
CA LEU A 137 -3.32 -3.55 43.41
C LEU A 137 -3.40 -2.27 44.24
N LYS A 138 -4.04 -2.31 45.42
CA LYS A 138 -4.11 -1.14 46.31
C LYS A 138 -2.73 -0.75 46.85
N ALA A 139 -1.95 -1.73 47.31
CA ALA A 139 -0.64 -1.48 47.91
C ALA A 139 0.36 -0.87 46.90
N ASN A 140 0.20 -1.21 45.61
CA ASN A 140 1.10 -0.76 44.54
C ASN A 140 0.52 0.40 43.69
N GLY A 141 -0.61 1.00 44.08
CA GLY A 141 -1.21 2.14 43.35
C GLY A 141 -1.95 1.77 42.05
N GLU A 142 -2.12 0.47 41.79
CA GLU A 142 -2.64 -0.12 40.55
C GLU A 142 -4.15 -0.42 40.58
N LEU A 143 -4.92 0.19 41.49
CA LEU A 143 -6.37 0.00 41.51
C LEU A 143 -7.00 0.54 40.21
N PRO A 144 -8.05 -0.14 39.69
CA PRO A 144 -8.75 0.32 38.49
C PRO A 144 -9.27 1.75 38.68
N SER A 145 -8.71 2.71 37.93
CA SER A 145 -9.19 4.09 37.85
C SER A 145 -10.06 4.29 36.61
N GLN A 146 -10.90 5.34 36.61
CA GLN A 146 -11.74 5.68 35.45
C GLN A 146 -10.95 6.12 34.21
N ASN A 147 -9.65 6.40 34.35
CA ASN A 147 -8.75 6.74 33.25
C ASN A 147 -7.74 5.59 33.02
N PRO A 148 -7.96 4.68 32.04
CA PRO A 148 -7.13 3.49 31.84
C PRO A 148 -5.79 3.73 31.14
N GLY A 149 -5.65 4.83 30.38
CA GLY A 149 -4.45 5.12 29.56
C GLY A 149 -3.30 5.78 30.34
N GLY A 150 -3.60 6.85 31.10
CA GLY A 150 -2.56 7.68 31.75
C GLY A 150 -1.79 7.08 32.93
N LYS A 151 -1.86 5.75 33.14
CA LYS A 151 -1.15 5.04 34.22
C LYS A 151 -0.26 3.89 33.77
N LEU A 152 -0.28 3.51 32.48
CA LEU A 152 0.47 2.34 32.01
C LEU A 152 1.98 2.53 32.24
N ALA A 153 2.51 3.73 31.98
CA ALA A 153 3.90 4.07 32.25
C ALA A 153 4.28 3.90 33.74
N GLN A 154 3.39 4.28 34.66
CA GLN A 154 3.62 4.13 36.11
C GLN A 154 3.66 2.67 36.55
N THR A 155 2.91 1.80 35.87
CA THR A 155 2.92 0.35 36.11
C THR A 155 4.30 -0.23 35.82
N VAL A 156 4.93 0.14 34.70
CA VAL A 156 6.25 -0.36 34.30
C VAL A 156 7.31 -0.13 35.37
N SER A 157 7.35 1.07 35.97
CA SER A 157 8.31 1.39 37.04
C SER A 157 8.05 0.60 38.34
N GLY A 158 6.91 -0.07 38.48
CA GLY A 158 6.58 -0.91 39.65
C GLY A 158 7.53 -2.09 39.83
N LEU A 159 8.03 -2.68 38.74
CA LEU A 159 8.93 -3.83 38.78
C LEU A 159 10.39 -3.44 39.12
N GLN A 160 10.79 -2.21 38.82
CA GLN A 160 12.10 -1.65 39.19
C GLN A 160 12.17 -1.15 40.63
N LYS A 161 11.02 -0.79 41.23
CA LYS A 161 10.98 -0.32 42.61
C LYS A 161 11.37 -1.45 43.56
N THR A 162 12.39 -1.20 44.38
CA THR A 162 12.75 -2.01 45.56
C THR A 162 11.60 -2.21 46.56
N SER A 163 10.47 -1.53 46.35
CA SER A 163 9.28 -1.51 47.21
C SER A 163 8.02 -2.17 46.63
N LEU A 164 8.11 -2.98 45.55
CA LEU A 164 6.94 -3.77 45.10
C LEU A 164 6.38 -4.61 46.25
N SER A 165 5.18 -4.28 46.70
CA SER A 165 4.57 -4.91 47.87
C SER A 165 3.90 -6.23 47.49
N LEU A 166 4.44 -7.34 48.00
CA LEU A 166 3.94 -8.70 47.82
C LEU A 166 3.27 -9.27 49.08
N GLU A 167 3.08 -8.45 50.11
CA GLU A 167 2.46 -8.87 51.39
C GLU A 167 1.07 -9.48 51.21
N ALA A 168 0.33 -9.01 50.20
CA ALA A 168 -0.99 -9.52 49.86
C ALA A 168 -0.96 -11.01 49.51
N PHE A 169 0.16 -11.50 48.95
CA PHE A 169 0.43 -12.89 48.59
C PHE A 169 1.12 -13.69 49.71
N GLY A 170 1.36 -13.07 50.88
CA GLY A 170 1.96 -13.72 52.03
C GLY A 170 3.47 -13.55 52.16
N ILE A 171 4.10 -12.70 51.34
CA ILE A 171 5.54 -12.41 51.39
C ILE A 171 5.74 -11.10 52.13
N LYS A 172 6.20 -11.15 53.38
CA LYS A 172 6.18 -10.00 54.30
C LYS A 172 7.48 -9.18 54.32
N THR A 173 8.59 -9.73 53.84
CA THR A 173 9.89 -9.03 53.82
C THR A 173 10.74 -9.48 52.64
N GLY A 174 11.62 -8.59 52.13
CA GLY A 174 12.62 -8.95 51.12
C GLY A 174 13.60 -10.07 51.56
N LEU A 175 13.62 -10.39 52.86
CA LEU A 175 14.39 -11.51 53.44
C LEU A 175 13.79 -12.89 53.11
N GLU A 176 12.47 -13.04 52.97
CA GLU A 176 11.82 -14.33 52.64
C GLU A 176 12.12 -14.79 51.20
N MET A 177 12.45 -13.86 50.31
CA MET A 177 12.82 -14.14 48.91
C MET A 177 14.32 -14.50 48.76
N GLY A 178 15.11 -14.42 49.83
CA GLY A 178 16.57 -14.57 49.81
C GLY A 178 17.27 -13.47 49.00
N ARG A 179 18.56 -13.21 49.26
CA ARG A 179 19.35 -12.29 48.41
C ARG A 179 19.38 -12.83 46.98
N ALA A 180 18.88 -12.05 46.02
CA ALA A 180 19.00 -12.39 44.60
C ALA A 180 20.45 -12.17 44.16
N PRO A 181 20.98 -12.99 43.23
CA PRO A 181 22.32 -12.77 42.68
C PRO A 181 22.40 -11.53 41.78
N SER A 182 21.25 -11.03 41.29
CA SER A 182 21.16 -9.83 40.46
C SER A 182 19.78 -9.18 40.57
N GLU A 183 19.66 -7.93 40.11
CA GLU A 183 18.38 -7.22 39.98
C GLU A 183 17.40 -7.99 39.10
N GLY A 184 17.88 -8.54 37.98
CA GLY A 184 17.09 -9.36 37.08
C GLY A 184 16.51 -10.62 37.74
N ALA A 185 17.30 -11.31 38.56
CA ALA A 185 16.84 -12.46 39.32
C ALA A 185 15.82 -12.07 40.40
N GLN A 186 15.96 -10.89 41.01
CA GLN A 186 14.97 -10.36 41.95
C GLN A 186 13.64 -10.07 41.26
N ALA A 187 13.67 -9.31 40.15
CA ALA A 187 12.50 -8.93 39.39
C ALA A 187 11.74 -10.15 38.84
N THR A 188 12.48 -11.17 38.36
CA THR A 188 11.90 -12.43 37.88
C THR A 188 11.10 -13.13 38.99
N ARG A 189 11.69 -13.30 40.18
CA ARG A 189 11.00 -13.94 41.30
C ARG A 189 9.80 -13.11 41.77
N GLN A 190 9.91 -11.78 41.80
CA GLN A 190 8.80 -10.89 42.14
C GLN A 190 7.64 -11.05 41.16
N LEU A 191 7.93 -11.10 39.86
CA LEU A 191 6.94 -11.32 38.81
C LEU A 191 6.25 -12.68 38.93
N GLU A 192 7.01 -13.76 39.18
CA GLU A 192 6.45 -15.11 39.36
C GLU A 192 5.38 -15.17 40.47
N VAL A 193 5.56 -14.41 41.56
CA VAL A 193 4.58 -14.32 42.64
C VAL A 193 3.30 -13.65 42.16
N VAL A 194 3.42 -12.55 41.40
CA VAL A 194 2.28 -11.83 40.84
C VAL A 194 1.54 -12.71 39.82
N GLU A 195 2.27 -13.34 38.90
CA GLU A 195 1.71 -14.24 37.87
C GLU A 195 0.99 -15.43 38.52
N ARG A 196 1.59 -16.06 39.54
CA ARG A 196 0.95 -17.14 40.30
C ARG A 196 -0.34 -16.66 40.98
N GLY A 197 -0.31 -15.50 41.61
CA GLY A 197 -1.49 -14.91 42.24
C GLY A 197 -2.64 -14.63 41.27
N VAL A 198 -2.32 -14.25 40.03
CA VAL A 198 -3.30 -14.07 38.94
C VAL A 198 -3.80 -15.42 38.43
N ALA A 199 -2.92 -16.40 38.25
CA ALA A 199 -3.28 -17.76 37.82
C ALA A 199 -4.21 -18.44 38.83
N ASP A 200 -3.92 -18.34 40.13
CA ASP A 200 -4.78 -18.83 41.21
C ASP A 200 -6.17 -18.18 41.14
N ALA A 201 -6.23 -16.87 40.87
CA ALA A 201 -7.51 -16.19 40.71
C ALA A 201 -8.29 -16.67 39.48
N PHE A 202 -7.63 -16.89 38.35
CA PHE A 202 -8.26 -17.49 37.17
C PHE A 202 -8.79 -18.90 37.45
N ALA A 203 -7.98 -19.76 38.09
CA ALA A 203 -8.36 -21.13 38.41
C ALA A 203 -9.57 -21.18 39.35
N GLU A 204 -9.59 -20.34 40.39
CA GLU A 204 -10.71 -20.29 41.33
C GLU A 204 -11.99 -19.71 40.72
N LEU A 205 -11.87 -18.68 39.86
CA LEU A 205 -13.02 -18.20 39.10
C LEU A 205 -13.53 -19.25 38.11
N GLY A 206 -12.62 -20.04 37.55
CA GLY A 206 -12.85 -21.20 36.69
C GLY A 206 -13.80 -22.24 37.27
N ARG A 207 -13.71 -22.43 38.58
CA ARG A 207 -14.53 -23.38 39.33
C ARG A 207 -15.93 -22.86 39.66
N VAL A 208 -16.12 -21.53 39.67
CA VAL A 208 -17.38 -20.88 40.09
C VAL A 208 -18.25 -20.49 38.89
N SER A 209 -17.64 -20.28 37.73
CA SER A 209 -18.27 -19.97 36.45
C SER A 209 -17.28 -20.32 35.34
N THR A 210 -17.71 -20.67 34.12
CA THR A 210 -16.81 -20.68 32.96
C THR A 210 -16.30 -19.25 32.74
N PRO A 211 -15.06 -18.91 33.16
CA PRO A 211 -14.54 -17.58 32.96
C PRO A 211 -14.21 -17.55 31.48
N PRO A 212 -14.80 -16.62 30.74
CA PRO A 212 -14.34 -16.43 29.38
C PRO A 212 -12.84 -16.10 29.39
N ALA A 213 -12.10 -16.75 28.49
CA ALA A 213 -10.67 -16.52 28.32
C ALA A 213 -10.42 -15.01 28.15
N VAL A 214 -9.52 -14.46 28.98
CA VAL A 214 -9.12 -13.05 28.85
C VAL A 214 -8.26 -12.91 27.60
N LEU A 215 -8.61 -11.94 26.76
CA LEU A 215 -7.91 -11.68 25.52
C LEU A 215 -7.23 -10.32 25.60
N LEU A 216 -5.91 -10.33 25.73
CA LEU A 216 -5.09 -9.14 25.63
C LEU A 216 -4.95 -8.79 24.15
N LEU A 217 -5.31 -7.55 23.78
CA LEU A 217 -5.15 -7.03 22.42
C LEU A 217 -4.09 -5.93 22.48
N VAL A 218 -2.96 -6.14 21.81
CA VAL A 218 -1.89 -5.14 21.70
C VAL A 218 -1.83 -4.63 20.27
N ASP A 219 -2.12 -3.34 20.07
CA ASP A 219 -2.17 -2.69 18.76
C ASP A 219 -1.50 -1.30 18.82
N GLN A 220 -1.31 -0.67 17.66
CA GLN A 220 -0.73 0.68 17.50
C GLN A 220 0.74 0.78 17.97
N LEU A 221 1.49 -0.31 17.88
CA LEU A 221 2.92 -0.36 18.26
C LEU A 221 3.80 0.56 17.42
N GLU A 222 3.35 0.95 16.23
CA GLU A 222 4.04 1.91 15.38
C GLU A 222 4.15 3.31 15.99
N GLN A 223 3.30 3.66 16.96
CA GLN A 223 3.37 4.96 17.64
C GLN A 223 4.60 5.06 18.54
N VAL A 224 5.06 3.93 19.08
CA VAL A 224 6.19 3.85 20.02
C VAL A 224 7.44 3.24 19.39
N TRP A 225 7.44 3.06 18.07
CA TRP A 225 8.54 2.45 17.32
C TRP A 225 9.56 3.48 16.83
N SER A 226 10.84 3.11 16.85
CA SER A 226 11.95 3.82 16.20
C SER A 226 12.94 2.80 15.63
N ALA A 227 13.87 3.24 14.78
CA ALA A 227 14.94 2.38 14.25
C ALA A 227 16.07 2.11 15.26
N GLU A 228 15.88 2.48 16.53
CA GLU A 228 16.89 2.32 17.58
C GLU A 228 16.88 0.89 18.16
N PRO A 229 18.04 0.35 18.57
CA PRO A 229 18.12 -1.01 19.14
C PRO A 229 17.18 -1.27 20.33
N ASP A 230 16.90 -0.24 21.13
CA ASP A 230 16.01 -0.34 22.29
C ASP A 230 14.54 -0.51 21.88
N ALA A 231 14.13 0.12 20.78
CA ALA A 231 12.79 -0.09 20.22
C ALA A 231 12.64 -1.50 19.65
N HIS A 232 13.66 -2.02 18.94
CA HIS A 232 13.71 -3.41 18.49
C HIS A 232 13.53 -4.37 19.67
N SER A 233 14.34 -4.18 20.70
CA SER A 233 14.31 -5.02 21.90
C SER A 233 12.98 -4.92 22.66
N MET A 234 12.30 -3.77 22.62
CA MET A 234 10.97 -3.59 23.22
C MET A 234 9.93 -4.44 22.51
N ILE A 235 9.94 -4.46 21.18
CA ILE A 235 9.01 -5.29 20.40
C ILE A 235 9.37 -6.78 20.54
N ILE A 236 10.66 -7.14 20.52
CA ILE A 236 11.09 -8.53 20.77
C ILE A 236 10.62 -8.99 22.16
N GLY A 237 10.86 -8.16 23.20
CA GLY A 237 10.37 -8.42 24.55
C GLY A 237 8.86 -8.60 24.62
N LEU A 238 8.08 -7.80 23.88
CA LEU A 238 6.63 -7.94 23.78
C LEU A 238 6.23 -9.30 23.18
N LEU A 239 6.86 -9.72 22.09
CA LEU A 239 6.57 -11.00 21.42
C LEU A 239 6.86 -12.19 22.35
N LEU A 240 8.01 -12.15 23.04
CA LEU A 240 8.38 -13.15 24.05
C LEU A 240 7.39 -13.18 25.20
N ALA A 241 6.98 -12.02 25.71
CA ALA A 241 6.00 -11.90 26.80
C ALA A 241 4.62 -12.42 26.40
N ALA A 242 4.16 -12.10 25.19
CA ALA A 242 2.86 -12.53 24.66
C ALA A 242 2.80 -14.06 24.53
N LYS A 243 3.88 -14.68 24.05
CA LYS A 243 4.01 -16.14 23.96
C LYS A 243 4.06 -16.78 25.34
N HIS A 244 4.85 -16.22 26.26
CA HIS A 244 4.93 -16.67 27.64
C HIS A 244 3.56 -16.66 28.33
N VAL A 245 2.84 -15.54 28.26
CA VAL A 245 1.52 -15.38 28.91
C VAL A 245 0.52 -16.41 28.39
N THR A 246 0.47 -16.61 27.08
CA THR A 246 -0.45 -17.57 26.47
C THR A 246 -0.14 -19.01 26.91
N ALA A 247 1.14 -19.36 27.06
CA ALA A 247 1.55 -20.66 27.58
C ALA A 247 1.31 -20.81 29.09
N TYR A 248 1.65 -19.78 29.89
CA TYR A 248 1.62 -19.82 31.34
C TYR A 248 0.19 -19.89 31.90
N TYR A 249 -0.71 -19.06 31.38
CA TYR A 249 -2.11 -19.02 31.83
C TYR A 249 -3.01 -20.00 31.07
N GLY A 250 -2.49 -20.64 30.01
CA GLY A 250 -3.22 -21.56 29.16
C GLY A 250 -4.50 -20.96 28.60
N GLY A 251 -5.60 -21.73 28.63
CA GLY A 251 -6.90 -21.28 28.13
C GLY A 251 -7.54 -20.11 28.88
N ALA A 252 -6.98 -19.69 30.03
CA ALA A 252 -7.56 -18.60 30.83
C ALA A 252 -7.16 -17.21 30.33
N MET A 253 -6.00 -17.06 29.68
CA MET A 253 -5.55 -15.79 29.12
C MET A 253 -4.71 -15.99 27.86
N ARG A 254 -5.04 -15.26 26.80
CA ARG A 254 -4.30 -15.22 25.54
C ARG A 254 -3.88 -13.80 25.20
N CYS A 255 -2.79 -13.65 24.47
CA CYS A 255 -2.34 -12.36 23.96
C CYS A 255 -2.32 -12.35 22.44
N LEU A 256 -2.92 -11.31 21.85
CA LEU A 256 -2.91 -11.04 20.41
C LEU A 256 -2.12 -9.78 20.17
N VAL A 257 -1.15 -9.86 19.28
CA VAL A 257 -0.28 -8.75 18.90
C VAL A 257 -0.54 -8.40 17.44
N PHE A 258 -0.89 -7.14 17.19
CA PHE A 258 -1.05 -6.58 15.87
C PHE A 258 0.19 -5.76 15.53
N LEU A 259 0.93 -6.15 14.49
CA LEU A 259 2.21 -5.54 14.17
C LEU A 259 2.28 -5.14 12.70
N ARG A 260 2.93 -4.02 12.41
CA ARG A 260 3.23 -3.69 11.02
C ARG A 260 4.27 -4.64 10.44
N SER A 261 4.16 -4.95 9.16
CA SER A 261 5.10 -5.86 8.48
C SER A 261 6.51 -5.31 8.47
N ASP A 262 6.72 -4.04 8.13
CA ASP A 262 8.04 -3.41 8.13
C ASP A 262 8.71 -3.41 9.50
N ILE A 263 7.94 -3.20 10.58
CA ILE A 263 8.47 -3.31 11.95
C ILE A 263 8.91 -4.75 12.21
N TYR A 264 8.03 -5.74 11.97
CA TYR A 264 8.34 -7.14 12.23
C TYR A 264 9.52 -7.66 11.40
N ASP A 265 9.55 -7.33 10.11
CA ASP A 265 10.56 -7.79 9.16
C ASP A 265 11.94 -7.17 9.44
N SER A 266 12.00 -6.05 10.19
CA SER A 266 13.25 -5.45 10.67
C SER A 266 13.82 -6.13 11.93
N LEU A 267 13.05 -7.00 12.60
CA LEU A 267 13.49 -7.67 13.81
C LEU A 267 14.37 -8.88 13.48
N SER A 268 15.48 -9.02 14.21
CA SER A 268 16.34 -10.20 14.16
C SER A 268 16.62 -10.66 15.58
N PHE A 269 16.21 -11.88 15.93
CA PHE A 269 16.40 -12.44 17.27
C PHE A 269 16.43 -13.99 17.24
N PRO A 270 17.17 -14.65 18.17
CA PRO A 270 17.42 -16.10 18.13
C PRO A 270 16.18 -17.00 18.10
N ASP A 271 15.04 -16.51 18.63
CA ASP A 271 13.79 -17.27 18.76
C ASP A 271 12.74 -16.91 17.68
N GLY A 272 13.10 -16.13 16.67
CA GLY A 272 12.15 -15.65 15.66
C GLY A 272 11.46 -16.76 14.86
N ASP A 273 12.17 -17.85 14.57
CA ASP A 273 11.63 -19.02 13.88
C ASP A 273 10.48 -19.70 14.65
N LYS A 274 10.51 -19.65 15.98
CA LYS A 274 9.46 -20.19 16.86
C LYS A 274 8.13 -19.45 16.73
N PHE A 275 8.09 -18.28 16.10
CA PHE A 275 6.85 -17.51 15.86
C PHE A 275 6.17 -17.83 14.54
N ARG A 276 6.81 -18.57 13.63
CA ARG A 276 6.24 -18.92 12.31
C ARG A 276 4.90 -19.68 12.41
N GLY A 277 4.75 -20.52 13.43
CA GLY A 277 3.50 -21.23 13.71
C GLY A 277 2.38 -20.31 14.23
N ASP A 278 2.75 -19.19 14.82
CA ASP A 278 1.89 -18.27 15.57
C ASP A 278 1.50 -17.03 14.76
N GLU A 279 2.22 -16.75 13.67
CA GLU A 279 2.01 -15.59 12.80
C GLU A 279 0.99 -15.82 11.68
N LEU A 280 0.30 -14.74 11.31
CA LEU A 280 -0.56 -14.65 10.15
C LEU A 280 -0.39 -13.27 9.51
N ARG A 281 -0.02 -13.24 8.23
CA ARG A 281 0.10 -12.02 7.42
C ARG A 281 -1.24 -11.70 6.74
N LEU A 282 -1.71 -10.48 6.89
CA LEU A 282 -2.91 -9.98 6.23
C LEU A 282 -2.62 -9.75 4.75
N GLY A 283 -3.39 -10.42 3.90
CA GLY A 283 -3.42 -10.22 2.45
C GLY A 283 -4.85 -10.02 1.98
N TRP A 284 -5.03 -9.21 0.96
CA TRP A 284 -6.32 -8.93 0.34
C TRP A 284 -6.24 -9.20 -1.16
N THR A 285 -7.21 -9.95 -1.68
CA THR A 285 -7.38 -10.15 -3.10
C THR A 285 -8.28 -9.06 -3.66
N ASN A 286 -8.24 -8.86 -4.98
CA ASN A 286 -9.17 -7.97 -5.66
C ASN A 286 -10.62 -8.33 -5.33
N ASP A 287 -10.96 -9.62 -5.34
CA ASP A 287 -12.31 -10.09 -5.01
C ASP A 287 -12.73 -9.75 -3.58
N SER A 288 -11.85 -9.95 -2.59
CA SER A 288 -12.20 -9.64 -1.20
C SER A 288 -12.32 -8.13 -0.94
N LEU A 289 -11.57 -7.30 -1.69
CA LEU A 289 -11.72 -5.85 -1.66
C LEU A 289 -13.02 -5.40 -2.34
N MET A 290 -13.45 -6.08 -3.41
CA MET A 290 -14.74 -5.81 -4.04
C MET A 290 -15.91 -6.20 -3.14
N GLU A 291 -15.82 -7.35 -2.47
CA GLU A 291 -16.80 -7.78 -1.47
C GLU A 291 -16.88 -6.78 -0.32
N LEU A 292 -15.74 -6.27 0.16
CA LEU A 292 -15.69 -5.22 1.18
C LEU A 292 -16.41 -3.94 0.71
N ALA A 293 -16.10 -3.46 -0.50
CA ALA A 293 -16.74 -2.27 -1.06
C ALA A 293 -18.27 -2.44 -1.15
N LEU A 294 -18.73 -3.58 -1.66
CA LEU A 294 -20.16 -3.88 -1.79
C LEU A 294 -20.84 -4.01 -0.41
N THR A 295 -20.21 -4.69 0.54
CA THR A 295 -20.75 -4.88 1.90
C THR A 295 -20.94 -3.52 2.60
N ARG A 296 -19.98 -2.61 2.43
CA ARG A 296 -20.08 -1.25 2.98
C ARG A 296 -21.12 -0.40 2.27
N ALA A 297 -21.20 -0.49 0.95
CA ALA A 297 -22.24 0.20 0.18
C ALA A 297 -23.65 -0.26 0.58
N ARG A 298 -23.86 -1.57 0.81
CA ARG A 298 -25.13 -2.13 1.28
C ARG A 298 -25.55 -1.62 2.65
N ALA A 299 -24.61 -1.45 3.57
CA ALA A 299 -24.92 -0.93 4.90
C ALA A 299 -25.44 0.51 4.89
N SER A 300 -25.04 1.32 3.89
CA SER A 300 -25.47 2.73 3.78
C SER A 300 -26.63 2.97 2.81
N VAL A 301 -26.67 2.25 1.69
CA VAL A 301 -27.70 2.41 0.63
C VAL A 301 -28.87 1.45 0.82
N GLY A 302 -28.63 0.26 1.38
CA GLY A 302 -29.62 -0.79 1.63
C GLY A 302 -29.16 -2.18 1.20
N ALA A 303 -29.58 -3.22 1.93
CA ALA A 303 -29.15 -4.60 1.74
C ALA A 303 -29.45 -5.20 0.35
N GLY A 304 -30.45 -4.65 -0.35
CA GLY A 304 -30.84 -5.09 -1.70
C GLY A 304 -29.92 -4.62 -2.83
N LEU A 305 -28.94 -3.75 -2.57
CA LEU A 305 -28.02 -3.26 -3.59
C LEU A 305 -27.19 -4.43 -4.18
N SER A 306 -27.27 -4.63 -5.49
CA SER A 306 -26.46 -5.64 -6.20
C SER A 306 -25.08 -5.07 -6.58
N ALA A 307 -24.13 -5.97 -6.87
CA ALA A 307 -22.82 -5.56 -7.39
C ALA A 307 -22.97 -4.85 -8.75
N GLU A 308 -23.86 -5.35 -9.61
CA GLU A 308 -24.13 -4.75 -10.91
C GLU A 308 -24.63 -3.31 -10.75
N GLN A 309 -25.65 -3.07 -9.93
CA GLN A 309 -26.18 -1.73 -9.66
C GLN A 309 -25.10 -0.78 -9.13
N LEU A 310 -24.25 -1.25 -8.21
CA LEU A 310 -23.16 -0.43 -7.68
C LEU A 310 -22.17 -0.04 -8.80
N TRP A 311 -21.76 -0.98 -9.63
CA TRP A 311 -20.67 -0.77 -10.60
C TRP A 311 -21.11 -0.29 -11.99
N THR A 312 -22.41 -0.26 -12.29
CA THR A 312 -22.93 0.21 -13.59
C THR A 312 -23.95 1.34 -13.50
N GLU A 313 -24.67 1.46 -12.37
CA GLU A 313 -25.67 2.52 -12.18
C GLU A 313 -25.15 3.64 -11.27
N VAL A 314 -24.50 3.29 -10.14
CA VAL A 314 -23.95 4.26 -9.18
C VAL A 314 -22.58 4.76 -9.63
N PHE A 315 -21.71 3.84 -10.05
CA PHE A 315 -20.47 4.12 -10.77
C PHE A 315 -20.69 3.97 -12.28
N PRO A 316 -19.88 4.62 -13.13
CA PRO A 316 -19.89 4.32 -14.55
C PRO A 316 -19.47 2.87 -14.77
N GLY A 317 -20.00 2.18 -15.78
CA GLY A 317 -19.62 0.79 -16.08
C GLY A 317 -18.17 0.64 -16.59
N ARG A 318 -17.62 1.70 -17.17
CA ARG A 318 -16.24 1.76 -17.65
C ARG A 318 -15.61 3.12 -17.36
N VAL A 319 -14.29 3.12 -17.18
CA VAL A 319 -13.45 4.31 -17.05
C VAL A 319 -12.19 4.10 -17.88
N ALA A 320 -11.85 5.05 -18.74
CA ALA A 320 -10.75 4.96 -19.70
C ALA A 320 -10.78 3.68 -20.56
N GLY A 321 -11.98 3.21 -20.92
CA GLY A 321 -12.19 1.98 -21.69
C GLY A 321 -12.06 0.68 -20.88
N GLU A 322 -11.60 0.73 -19.62
CA GLU A 322 -11.51 -0.41 -18.71
C GLU A 322 -12.79 -0.57 -17.89
N ALA A 323 -13.08 -1.78 -17.39
CA ALA A 323 -14.15 -1.96 -16.40
C ALA A 323 -13.79 -1.19 -15.11
N THR A 324 -14.74 -0.48 -14.52
CA THR A 324 -14.47 0.45 -13.42
C THR A 324 -13.83 -0.21 -12.20
N THR A 325 -14.22 -1.44 -11.87
CA THR A 325 -13.61 -2.21 -10.77
C THR A 325 -12.14 -2.49 -11.03
N THR A 326 -11.78 -2.92 -12.25
CA THR A 326 -10.39 -3.12 -12.68
C THR A 326 -9.61 -1.81 -12.66
N PHE A 327 -10.22 -0.73 -13.16
CA PHE A 327 -9.60 0.59 -13.19
C PHE A 327 -9.25 1.10 -11.79
N LEU A 328 -10.19 0.99 -10.84
CA LEU A 328 -10.02 1.45 -9.46
C LEU A 328 -9.02 0.58 -8.69
N LEU A 329 -9.16 -0.75 -8.75
CA LEU A 329 -8.32 -1.67 -7.98
C LEU A 329 -6.86 -1.66 -8.44
N SER A 330 -6.60 -1.55 -9.74
CA SER A 330 -5.22 -1.43 -10.26
C SER A 330 -4.52 -0.15 -9.78
N ARG A 331 -5.30 0.90 -9.47
CA ARG A 331 -4.83 2.22 -9.03
C ARG A 331 -4.95 2.44 -7.52
N ALA A 332 -5.34 1.42 -6.76
CA ALA A 332 -5.27 1.39 -5.30
C ALA A 332 -4.17 0.42 -4.85
N LEU A 333 -3.52 0.67 -3.71
CA LEU A 333 -2.75 -0.39 -3.07
C LEU A 333 -3.74 -1.44 -2.54
N PRO A 334 -3.40 -2.74 -2.57
CA PRO A 334 -4.32 -3.84 -2.26
C PRO A 334 -4.59 -3.96 -0.75
N ARG A 335 -5.24 -2.95 -0.17
CA ARG A 335 -5.58 -2.88 1.24
C ARG A 335 -6.92 -2.14 1.46
N PRO A 336 -7.73 -2.56 2.46
CA PRO A 336 -9.05 -2.00 2.73
C PRO A 336 -9.10 -0.48 2.77
N ARG A 337 -8.18 0.14 3.51
CA ARG A 337 -8.16 1.59 3.71
C ARG A 337 -8.09 2.35 2.39
N ASP A 338 -7.20 1.92 1.49
CA ASP A 338 -6.94 2.64 0.25
C ASP A 338 -8.12 2.51 -0.72
N VAL A 339 -8.76 1.35 -0.78
CA VAL A 339 -9.99 1.16 -1.57
C VAL A 339 -11.13 2.01 -1.01
N ILE A 340 -11.37 2.01 0.30
CA ILE A 340 -12.41 2.85 0.93
C ILE A 340 -12.18 4.33 0.63
N GLN A 341 -10.94 4.80 0.80
CA GLN A 341 -10.57 6.19 0.56
C GLN A 341 -10.79 6.58 -0.89
N TYR A 342 -10.39 5.73 -1.84
CA TYR A 342 -10.55 6.02 -3.26
C TYR A 342 -12.03 6.08 -3.65
N LEU A 343 -12.84 5.14 -3.16
CA LEU A 343 -14.29 5.12 -3.40
C LEU A 343 -15.01 6.32 -2.77
N ASN A 344 -14.62 6.71 -1.55
CA ASN A 344 -15.13 7.91 -0.91
C ASN A 344 -14.76 9.17 -1.71
N LEU A 345 -13.52 9.26 -2.23
CA LEU A 345 -13.09 10.41 -3.01
C LEU A 345 -13.85 10.53 -4.34
N ALA A 346 -14.01 9.42 -5.07
CA ALA A 346 -14.82 9.40 -6.29
C ALA A 346 -16.27 9.86 -6.02
N ARG A 347 -16.85 9.38 -4.92
CA ARG A 347 -18.19 9.77 -4.46
C ARG A 347 -18.26 11.25 -4.09
N ASP A 348 -17.27 11.77 -3.38
CA ASP A 348 -17.25 13.16 -2.92
C ASP A 348 -17.04 14.14 -4.08
N VAL A 349 -16.20 13.81 -5.07
CA VAL A 349 -16.06 14.58 -6.31
C VAL A 349 -17.38 14.68 -7.06
N ALA A 350 -18.07 13.55 -7.29
CA ALA A 350 -19.36 13.54 -7.96
C ALA A 350 -20.43 14.37 -7.22
N VAL A 351 -20.46 14.27 -5.88
CA VAL A 351 -21.37 15.07 -5.05
C VAL A 351 -21.05 16.57 -5.13
N GLN A 352 -19.77 16.95 -5.14
CA GLN A 352 -19.34 18.35 -5.28
C GLN A 352 -19.72 18.92 -6.65
N ASN A 353 -19.65 18.12 -7.70
CA ASN A 353 -20.08 18.47 -9.05
C ASN A 353 -21.61 18.49 -9.22
N GLY A 354 -22.37 18.10 -8.18
CA GLY A 354 -23.83 18.11 -8.19
C GLY A 354 -24.45 16.95 -8.99
N HIS A 355 -23.68 15.91 -9.28
CA HIS A 355 -24.16 14.73 -9.99
C HIS A 355 -25.01 13.83 -9.07
N ASP A 356 -25.95 13.09 -9.66
CA ASP A 356 -26.82 12.13 -8.97
C ASP A 356 -26.26 10.69 -8.96
N ARG A 357 -25.31 10.43 -9.87
CA ARG A 357 -24.44 9.25 -9.98
C ARG A 357 -23.01 9.68 -10.31
N MET A 358 -22.03 8.81 -10.12
CA MET A 358 -20.65 9.13 -10.51
C MET A 358 -20.50 8.99 -12.02
N LEU A 359 -19.87 9.98 -12.65
CA LEU A 359 -19.49 9.95 -14.06
C LEU A 359 -18.02 9.57 -14.23
N GLU A 360 -17.63 9.23 -15.45
CA GLU A 360 -16.24 8.88 -15.77
C GLU A 360 -15.26 10.01 -15.39
N GLU A 361 -15.62 11.26 -15.67
CA GLU A 361 -14.81 12.43 -15.32
C GLU A 361 -14.60 12.62 -13.81
N ASP A 362 -15.60 12.26 -12.99
CA ASP A 362 -15.50 12.31 -11.53
C ASP A 362 -14.47 11.28 -11.03
N VAL A 363 -14.53 10.06 -11.59
CA VAL A 363 -13.58 9.01 -11.24
C VAL A 363 -12.18 9.39 -11.67
N LEU A 364 -11.99 9.92 -12.89
CA LEU A 364 -10.69 10.36 -13.38
C LEU A 364 -10.09 11.51 -12.55
N LEU A 365 -10.91 12.49 -12.14
CA LEU A 365 -10.46 13.56 -11.25
C LEU A 365 -10.08 13.02 -9.88
N ALA A 366 -10.91 12.12 -9.32
CA ALA A 366 -10.60 11.45 -8.07
C ALA A 366 -9.31 10.60 -8.17
N THR A 367 -9.04 9.96 -9.30
CA THR A 367 -7.77 9.22 -9.53
C THR A 367 -6.56 10.12 -9.33
N ARG A 368 -6.56 11.31 -9.95
CA ARG A 368 -5.45 12.26 -9.85
C ARG A 368 -5.24 12.71 -8.41
N GLN A 369 -6.31 13.15 -7.75
CA GLN A 369 -6.28 13.57 -6.35
C GLN A 369 -5.85 12.44 -5.41
N PHE A 370 -6.36 11.23 -5.63
CA PHE A 370 -5.99 10.05 -4.86
C PHE A 370 -4.50 9.72 -5.02
N SER A 371 -3.99 9.77 -6.26
CA SER A 371 -2.59 9.51 -6.56
C SER A 371 -1.66 10.48 -5.82
N GLU A 372 -1.95 11.79 -5.89
CA GLU A 372 -1.16 12.83 -5.23
C GLU A 372 -1.13 12.66 -3.72
N TRP A 373 -2.29 12.35 -3.15
CA TRP A 373 -2.41 12.10 -1.73
C TRP A 373 -1.67 10.83 -1.31
N LYS A 374 -1.79 9.74 -2.08
CA LYS A 374 -1.12 8.46 -1.80
C LYS A 374 0.39 8.56 -1.85
N LEU A 375 0.94 9.37 -2.75
CA LEU A 375 2.37 9.64 -2.82
C LEU A 375 2.88 10.31 -1.52
N LYS A 376 2.11 11.26 -0.97
CA LYS A 376 2.41 11.90 0.32
C LYS A 376 2.25 10.94 1.50
N ASP A 377 1.17 10.14 1.50
CA ASP A 377 0.91 9.12 2.53
C ASP A 377 2.06 8.11 2.60
N LEU A 378 2.62 7.71 1.45
CA LEU A 378 3.73 6.77 1.37
C LEU A 378 4.98 7.32 2.07
N THR A 379 5.33 8.58 1.81
CA THR A 379 6.45 9.25 2.51
C THR A 379 6.23 9.26 4.02
N GLN A 380 5.05 9.64 4.47
CA GLN A 380 4.74 9.69 5.91
C GLN A 380 4.71 8.30 6.55
N GLU A 381 4.25 7.27 5.83
CA GLU A 381 4.19 5.89 6.32
C GLU A 381 5.57 5.30 6.61
N TYR A 382 6.59 5.70 5.84
CA TYR A 382 7.95 5.16 5.89
C TYR A 382 9.01 6.18 6.33
N LEU A 383 8.61 7.38 6.79
CA LEU A 383 9.54 8.47 7.14
C LEU A 383 10.62 8.04 8.15
N VAL A 384 10.26 7.23 9.13
CA VAL A 384 11.20 6.74 10.17
C VAL A 384 12.19 5.72 9.60
N ALA A 385 11.74 4.83 8.72
CA ALA A 385 12.58 3.77 8.14
C ALA A 385 13.43 4.27 6.95
N HIS A 386 12.88 5.17 6.14
CA HIS A 386 13.47 5.68 4.90
C HIS A 386 13.30 7.21 4.78
N PRO A 387 14.01 8.02 5.58
CA PRO A 387 13.85 9.49 5.56
C PRO A 387 14.15 10.15 4.22
N TYR A 388 14.90 9.48 3.34
CA TYR A 388 15.28 9.94 2.01
C TYR A 388 14.24 9.60 0.93
N LEU A 389 13.18 8.85 1.23
CA LEU A 389 12.25 8.30 0.23
C LEU A 389 11.66 9.38 -0.70
N GLU A 390 11.20 10.50 -0.14
CA GLU A 390 10.63 11.60 -0.92
C GLU A 390 11.62 12.19 -1.94
N ARG A 391 12.92 12.18 -1.61
CA ARG A 391 13.97 12.70 -2.49
C ARG A 391 14.26 11.80 -3.68
N LEU A 392 13.71 10.59 -3.71
CA LEU A 392 13.82 9.66 -4.84
C LEU A 392 12.74 9.90 -5.91
N PHE A 393 11.59 10.51 -5.56
CA PHE A 393 10.49 10.72 -6.51
C PHE A 393 10.84 11.54 -7.76
N PRO A 394 11.70 12.58 -7.69
CA PRO A 394 12.14 13.31 -8.89
C PRO A 394 12.80 12.41 -9.95
N LEU A 395 13.35 11.24 -9.57
CA LEU A 395 13.90 10.28 -10.52
C LEU A 395 12.82 9.64 -11.42
N PHE A 396 11.53 9.86 -11.12
CA PHE A 396 10.39 9.24 -11.80
C PHE A 396 9.39 10.26 -12.36
N GLN A 397 9.59 11.55 -12.09
CA GLN A 397 8.67 12.60 -12.54
C GLN A 397 8.69 12.78 -14.05
N ASN A 398 7.51 12.89 -14.66
CA ASN A 398 7.27 13.08 -16.10
C ASN A 398 8.06 12.10 -16.97
N ALA A 399 8.18 10.86 -16.50
CA ALA A 399 8.90 9.80 -17.19
C ALA A 399 7.96 8.60 -17.44
N GLY A 400 8.39 7.66 -18.29
CA GLY A 400 7.67 6.40 -18.47
C GLY A 400 7.53 5.60 -17.17
N TYR A 401 6.38 4.94 -16.96
CA TYR A 401 6.19 4.07 -15.78
C TYR A 401 6.99 2.78 -15.86
N VAL A 402 7.48 2.38 -17.05
CA VAL A 402 8.44 1.28 -17.21
C VAL A 402 9.84 1.85 -17.07
N VAL A 403 10.56 1.40 -16.04
CA VAL A 403 11.88 1.90 -15.68
C VAL A 403 12.89 0.77 -15.71
N MET A 404 13.86 0.86 -16.61
CA MET A 404 14.94 -0.12 -16.68
C MET A 404 15.99 0.15 -15.59
N ARG A 405 16.62 -0.91 -15.06
CA ARG A 405 17.65 -0.82 -14.00
C ARG A 405 18.80 0.12 -14.35
N ASN A 406 19.30 0.06 -15.59
CA ASN A 406 20.38 0.93 -16.08
C ASN A 406 19.94 2.41 -16.17
N VAL A 407 18.69 2.68 -16.54
CA VAL A 407 18.10 4.03 -16.53
C VAL A 407 18.06 4.57 -15.13
N LEU A 408 17.54 3.78 -14.17
CA LEU A 408 17.49 4.17 -12.77
C LEU A 408 18.89 4.42 -12.22
N ALA A 409 19.87 3.58 -12.56
CA ALA A 409 21.27 3.78 -12.22
C ALA A 409 21.81 5.11 -12.73
N GLY A 410 21.55 5.44 -14.00
CA GLY A 410 21.91 6.71 -14.60
C GLY A 410 21.28 7.89 -13.87
N ARG A 411 19.95 7.86 -13.64
CA ARG A 411 19.24 8.93 -12.92
C ARG A 411 19.79 9.12 -11.50
N LEU A 412 20.01 8.03 -10.76
CA LEU A 412 20.54 8.07 -9.39
C LEU A 412 21.97 8.64 -9.34
N ALA A 413 22.82 8.31 -10.30
CA ALA A 413 24.20 8.82 -10.34
C ALA A 413 24.26 10.36 -10.41
N HIS A 414 23.29 11.00 -11.08
CA HIS A 414 23.23 12.46 -11.18
C HIS A 414 22.84 13.14 -9.85
N THR A 415 22.14 12.44 -8.95
CA THR A 415 21.65 12.98 -7.67
C THR A 415 22.37 12.41 -6.46
N ALA A 416 23.23 11.41 -6.64
CA ALA A 416 23.87 10.66 -5.57
C ALA A 416 24.63 11.56 -4.59
N GLY A 417 25.45 12.51 -5.07
CA GLY A 417 26.21 13.42 -4.19
C GLY A 417 25.31 14.26 -3.28
N THR A 418 24.18 14.74 -3.79
CA THR A 418 23.19 15.48 -3.00
C THR A 418 22.50 14.58 -1.97
N LEU A 419 22.14 13.36 -2.34
CA LEU A 419 21.52 12.41 -1.41
C LEU A 419 22.47 12.00 -0.28
N HIS A 420 23.72 11.68 -0.60
CA HIS A 420 24.72 11.27 0.41
C HIS A 420 25.08 12.41 1.37
N SER A 421 25.12 13.67 0.89
CA SER A 421 25.36 14.83 1.76
C SER A 421 24.17 15.16 2.67
N GLN A 422 22.93 14.96 2.21
CA GLN A 422 21.73 15.19 3.02
C GLN A 422 21.46 14.04 4.01
N PHE A 423 21.81 12.81 3.66
CA PHE A 423 21.49 11.60 4.43
C PHE A 423 22.74 10.71 4.64
N PRO A 424 23.80 11.21 5.28
CA PRO A 424 25.06 10.48 5.42
C PRO A 424 24.91 9.16 6.19
N ALA A 425 23.97 9.09 7.14
CA ALA A 425 23.69 7.86 7.89
C ALA A 425 23.09 6.72 7.05
N TYR A 426 22.70 6.98 5.80
CA TYR A 426 21.99 6.04 4.92
C TYR A 426 22.78 5.70 3.65
N GLU A 427 24.10 5.93 3.63
CA GLU A 427 24.97 5.66 2.48
C GLU A 427 24.78 4.25 1.89
N HIS A 428 24.69 3.22 2.73
CA HIS A 428 24.46 1.84 2.27
C HIS A 428 23.11 1.65 1.56
N SER A 429 22.07 2.35 2.01
CA SER A 429 20.74 2.30 1.39
C SER A 429 20.61 3.16 0.14
N LEU A 430 21.50 4.15 -0.03
CA LEU A 430 21.52 5.07 -1.19
C LEU A 430 22.35 4.54 -2.36
N THR A 431 22.73 3.27 -2.33
CA THR A 431 23.25 2.52 -3.48
C THR A 431 22.11 2.12 -4.43
N LEU A 432 22.40 1.81 -5.69
CA LEU A 432 21.37 1.35 -6.63
C LEU A 432 20.58 0.13 -6.09
N PRO A 433 21.21 -0.94 -5.57
CA PRO A 433 20.47 -2.05 -4.95
C PRO A 433 19.61 -1.59 -3.77
N GLY A 434 20.16 -0.77 -2.86
CA GLY A 434 19.42 -0.29 -1.69
C GLY A 434 18.21 0.58 -2.05
N VAL A 435 18.34 1.43 -3.08
CA VAL A 435 17.24 2.25 -3.61
C VAL A 435 16.16 1.35 -4.23
N ILE A 436 16.54 0.35 -5.02
CA ILE A 436 15.60 -0.60 -5.62
C ILE A 436 14.85 -1.38 -4.52
N ASP A 437 15.57 -1.92 -3.53
CA ASP A 437 14.98 -2.67 -2.43
C ASP A 437 14.04 -1.80 -1.60
N THR A 438 14.41 -0.55 -1.36
CA THR A 438 13.55 0.44 -0.68
C THR A 438 12.28 0.71 -1.49
N LEU A 439 12.40 1.09 -2.77
CA LEU A 439 11.24 1.41 -3.60
C LEU A 439 10.31 0.20 -3.82
N TYR A 440 10.88 -1.00 -3.92
CA TYR A 440 10.11 -2.24 -4.03
C TYR A 440 9.39 -2.56 -2.72
N SER A 441 10.09 -2.56 -1.59
CA SER A 441 9.51 -2.92 -0.27
C SER A 441 8.39 -1.99 0.19
N VAL A 442 8.46 -0.70 -0.14
CA VAL A 442 7.36 0.24 0.11
C VAL A 442 6.22 0.12 -0.91
N GLY A 443 6.37 -0.70 -1.95
CA GLY A 443 5.38 -0.93 -3.00
C GLY A 443 5.28 0.20 -4.03
N PHE A 444 6.30 1.06 -4.13
CA PHE A 444 6.34 2.14 -5.11
C PHE A 444 6.63 1.62 -6.52
N ILE A 445 7.58 0.68 -6.64
CA ILE A 445 7.83 -0.07 -7.86
C ILE A 445 7.45 -1.54 -7.70
N GLY A 446 7.04 -2.15 -8.81
CA GLY A 446 6.95 -3.59 -8.98
C GLY A 446 8.05 -4.08 -9.91
N VAL A 447 8.28 -5.38 -9.91
CA VAL A 447 9.28 -6.05 -10.76
C VAL A 447 8.58 -6.97 -11.74
N ARG A 448 9.01 -6.94 -13.01
CA ARG A 448 8.52 -7.86 -14.03
C ARG A 448 9.02 -9.29 -13.73
N ARG A 449 8.09 -10.23 -13.56
CA ARG A 449 8.37 -11.66 -13.36
C ARG A 449 7.45 -12.47 -14.28
N GLY A 450 8.01 -13.05 -15.32
CA GLY A 450 7.21 -13.70 -16.37
C GLY A 450 6.33 -12.67 -17.09
N ASN A 451 5.01 -12.91 -17.13
CA ASN A 451 4.07 -11.98 -17.78
C ASN A 451 3.48 -10.94 -16.82
N ASP A 452 3.72 -11.08 -15.52
CA ASP A 452 3.12 -10.24 -14.50
C ASP A 452 4.12 -9.25 -13.92
N VAL A 453 3.58 -8.16 -13.36
CA VAL A 453 4.33 -7.24 -12.52
C VAL A 453 3.97 -7.55 -11.08
N VAL A 454 4.98 -7.92 -10.29
CA VAL A 454 4.81 -8.23 -8.88
C VAL A 454 5.17 -7.01 -8.05
N TYR A 455 4.25 -6.56 -7.22
CA TYR A 455 4.46 -5.48 -6.24
C TYR A 455 4.59 -6.08 -4.83
N ALA A 456 5.29 -5.38 -3.92
CA ALA A 456 5.41 -5.86 -2.55
C ALA A 456 4.04 -5.93 -1.84
N GLY A 457 3.63 -7.14 -1.47
CA GLY A 457 2.33 -7.38 -0.84
C GLY A 457 2.22 -8.64 0.03
N GLY A 458 3.24 -9.50 0.09
CA GLY A 458 3.19 -10.73 0.88
C GLY A 458 4.53 -11.43 1.06
N ALA A 459 4.56 -12.76 0.87
CA ALA A 459 5.75 -13.61 0.98
C ALA A 459 6.69 -13.51 -0.25
N ASP A 460 6.77 -12.32 -0.83
CA ASP A 460 7.42 -12.12 -2.12
C ASP A 460 8.93 -12.04 -1.97
N LEU A 461 9.65 -12.70 -2.89
CA LEU A 461 11.10 -12.65 -2.95
C LEU A 461 11.57 -11.21 -3.14
N SER A 462 12.67 -10.86 -2.45
CA SER A 462 13.41 -9.62 -2.70
C SER A 462 13.78 -9.50 -4.18
N VAL A 463 14.04 -8.27 -4.63
CA VAL A 463 14.45 -8.03 -6.00
C VAL A 463 15.80 -8.72 -6.24
N GLN A 464 15.90 -9.47 -7.32
CA GLN A 464 17.11 -10.19 -7.69
C GLN A 464 18.03 -9.30 -8.54
N PRO A 465 19.37 -9.51 -8.49
CA PRO A 465 20.31 -8.69 -9.24
C PRO A 465 20.10 -8.69 -10.76
N TYR A 466 19.60 -9.79 -11.31
CA TYR A 466 19.33 -9.94 -12.75
C TYR A 466 18.00 -9.31 -13.20
N GLU A 467 17.12 -8.96 -12.27
CA GLU A 467 15.85 -8.30 -12.60
C GLU A 467 16.12 -6.84 -12.99
N SER A 468 15.66 -6.48 -14.18
CA SER A 468 16.04 -5.23 -14.85
C SER A 468 14.86 -4.36 -15.30
N GLU A 469 13.63 -4.89 -15.32
CA GLU A 469 12.41 -4.17 -15.71
C GLU A 469 11.56 -3.89 -14.47
N PHE A 470 11.45 -2.61 -14.11
CA PHE A 470 10.64 -2.13 -13.00
C PHE A 470 9.45 -1.34 -13.50
N HIS A 471 8.38 -1.33 -12.72
CA HIS A 471 7.13 -0.65 -13.07
C HIS A 471 6.66 0.21 -11.90
N ILE A 472 6.47 1.51 -12.12
CA ILE A 472 5.83 2.37 -11.12
C ILE A 472 4.41 1.84 -10.86
N HIS A 473 4.03 1.69 -9.59
CA HIS A 473 2.70 1.25 -9.22
C HIS A 473 1.64 2.22 -9.76
N PRO A 474 0.54 1.76 -10.40
CA PRO A 474 -0.43 2.65 -11.03
C PRO A 474 -1.01 3.72 -10.09
N CYS A 475 -1.18 3.37 -8.81
CA CYS A 475 -1.53 4.30 -7.72
C CYS A 475 -0.72 5.62 -7.70
N PHE A 476 0.54 5.65 -8.16
CA PHE A 476 1.39 6.84 -8.09
C PHE A 476 1.62 7.53 -9.44
N ARG A 477 1.12 6.95 -10.55
CA ARG A 477 1.46 7.38 -11.90
C ARG A 477 0.94 8.78 -12.21
N ASP A 478 -0.31 9.08 -11.87
CA ASP A 478 -0.90 10.41 -12.12
C ASP A 478 -0.16 11.51 -11.33
N ALA A 479 0.17 11.27 -10.06
CA ALA A 479 0.92 12.22 -9.24
C ALA A 479 2.33 12.54 -9.77
N LEU A 480 2.93 11.58 -10.47
CA LEU A 480 4.26 11.70 -11.05
C LEU A 480 4.22 12.19 -12.50
N GLY A 481 3.05 12.30 -13.13
CA GLY A 481 2.95 12.50 -14.59
C GLY A 481 3.49 11.31 -15.40
N ALA A 482 3.57 10.12 -14.80
CA ALA A 482 4.12 8.90 -15.39
C ALA A 482 3.02 7.99 -15.96
N THR A 483 2.17 8.53 -16.81
CA THR A 483 0.95 7.82 -17.29
C THR A 483 1.19 6.89 -18.47
N ASN A 484 2.31 7.06 -19.20
CA ASN A 484 2.67 6.27 -20.38
C ASN A 484 3.80 5.29 -20.05
N ALA A 485 3.88 4.16 -20.77
CA ALA A 485 4.89 3.13 -20.51
C ALA A 485 6.31 3.68 -20.69
N VAL A 486 6.47 4.50 -21.73
CA VAL A 486 7.69 5.24 -22.06
C VAL A 486 7.30 6.69 -22.26
N ASP A 487 8.24 7.60 -21.99
CA ASP A 487 8.10 9.02 -22.30
C ASP A 487 8.15 9.24 -23.82
N ILE A 488 7.00 9.00 -24.47
CA ILE A 488 6.77 9.29 -25.87
C ILE A 488 5.60 10.26 -26.00
N HIS A 489 5.72 11.19 -26.94
CA HIS A 489 4.65 12.16 -27.19
C HIS A 489 3.56 11.50 -28.04
N ALA A 490 2.28 11.80 -27.77
CA ALA A 490 1.18 11.28 -28.57
C ALA A 490 1.19 11.89 -29.98
N TYR A 491 0.89 11.08 -31.00
CA TYR A 491 0.69 11.58 -32.35
C TYR A 491 -0.65 12.34 -32.44
N THR A 492 -0.63 13.54 -33.02
CA THR A 492 -1.82 14.35 -33.30
C THR A 492 -2.21 14.22 -34.77
N PRO A 493 -3.41 13.67 -35.08
CA PRO A 493 -3.89 13.54 -36.45
C PRO A 493 -4.07 14.89 -37.16
N LEU A 494 -3.69 14.97 -38.43
CA LEU A 494 -3.78 16.19 -39.23
C LEU A 494 -5.03 16.25 -40.13
N VAL A 495 -5.68 15.11 -40.41
CA VAL A 495 -6.84 15.08 -41.31
C VAL A 495 -8.08 15.68 -40.65
N ILE A 496 -8.29 15.42 -39.36
CA ILE A 496 -9.44 15.95 -38.60
C ILE A 496 -9.40 17.49 -38.58
N THR A 497 -8.23 18.08 -38.33
CA THR A 497 -8.01 19.54 -38.35
C THR A 497 -8.17 20.15 -39.75
N ALA A 498 -7.82 19.42 -40.82
CA ALA A 498 -8.01 19.88 -42.19
C ALA A 498 -9.50 19.81 -42.64
N ILE A 499 -10.25 18.82 -42.18
CA ILE A 499 -11.69 18.69 -42.49
C ILE A 499 -12.50 19.75 -41.72
N GLU A 500 -12.23 19.95 -40.43
CA GLU A 500 -12.91 20.96 -39.60
C GLU A 500 -12.70 22.39 -40.13
N SER A 501 -11.51 22.69 -40.66
CA SER A 501 -11.20 24.00 -41.26
C SER A 501 -11.88 24.23 -42.62
N GLN A 502 -12.21 23.18 -43.38
CA GLN A 502 -12.91 23.29 -44.67
C GLN A 502 -14.43 23.41 -44.53
N VAL A 503 -15.02 22.91 -43.46
CA VAL A 503 -16.45 23.13 -43.15
C VAL A 503 -16.75 24.62 -42.88
N VAL A 504 -15.72 25.42 -42.54
CA VAL A 504 -15.82 26.87 -42.30
C VAL A 504 -15.51 27.71 -43.56
N GLY A 505 -14.85 27.16 -44.58
CA GLY A 505 -14.40 27.88 -45.78
C GLY A 505 -14.94 27.26 -47.07
N GLY A 506 -15.87 27.96 -47.74
CA GLY A 506 -16.56 27.49 -48.96
C GLY A 506 -15.65 27.17 -50.17
N PRO A 507 -16.19 26.50 -51.20
CA PRO A 507 -15.38 25.78 -52.18
C PRO A 507 -14.81 26.70 -53.28
N ALA A 508 -13.53 26.49 -53.63
CA ALA A 508 -12.86 27.11 -54.77
C ALA A 508 -12.57 26.09 -55.89
N GLN A 509 -12.86 26.49 -57.13
CA GLN A 509 -12.69 25.72 -58.37
C GLN A 509 -11.25 25.73 -58.92
N GLY A 510 -10.83 24.61 -59.51
CA GLY A 510 -9.63 24.54 -60.36
C GLY A 510 -9.34 23.12 -60.86
N SER A 511 -9.77 22.81 -62.08
CA SER A 511 -9.55 21.51 -62.75
C SER A 511 -8.71 21.70 -64.01
N MET A 512 -7.51 21.11 -64.02
CA MET A 512 -6.88 20.45 -65.20
C MET A 512 -5.46 19.91 -64.90
N VAL A 513 -4.85 20.22 -63.74
CA VAL A 513 -3.55 19.64 -63.28
C VAL A 513 -3.73 18.43 -62.33
N ARG A 514 -4.97 18.03 -62.01
CA ARG A 514 -5.29 17.13 -60.89
C ARG A 514 -4.87 15.66 -61.07
N VAL A 515 -4.89 15.09 -62.29
CA VAL A 515 -4.76 13.63 -62.47
C VAL A 515 -3.36 13.10 -62.14
N ALA A 516 -2.30 13.79 -62.58
CA ALA A 516 -0.91 13.41 -62.25
C ALA A 516 -0.56 13.68 -60.77
N ARG A 517 -1.14 14.74 -60.20
CA ARG A 517 -0.93 15.18 -58.81
C ARG A 517 -1.60 14.21 -57.82
N ALA A 518 -2.83 13.80 -58.09
CA ALA A 518 -3.55 12.78 -57.33
C ALA A 518 -2.78 11.44 -57.32
N GLY A 519 -2.20 11.00 -58.44
CA GLY A 519 -1.40 9.77 -58.48
C GLY A 519 -0.12 9.82 -57.63
N ARG A 520 0.50 10.99 -57.46
CA ARG A 520 1.64 11.19 -56.54
C ARG A 520 1.17 11.18 -55.08
N GLU A 521 0.11 11.90 -54.77
CA GLU A 521 -0.49 12.01 -53.43
C GLU A 521 -0.89 10.64 -52.88
N HIS A 522 -1.60 9.82 -53.66
CA HIS A 522 -1.95 8.44 -53.29
C HIS A 522 -0.74 7.51 -53.17
N ARG A 523 0.36 7.77 -53.89
CA ARG A 523 1.60 6.98 -53.75
C ARG A 523 2.32 7.31 -52.45
N LEU A 524 2.36 8.58 -52.06
CA LEU A 524 2.96 9.03 -50.80
C LEU A 524 2.19 8.47 -49.59
N LEU A 525 0.86 8.56 -49.58
CA LEU A 525 0.03 7.97 -48.52
C LEU A 525 0.16 6.45 -48.44
N ARG A 526 0.19 5.75 -49.59
CA ARG A 526 0.46 4.29 -49.61
C ARG A 526 1.87 3.94 -49.14
N SER A 527 2.85 4.82 -49.35
CA SER A 527 4.20 4.64 -48.80
C SER A 527 4.19 4.77 -47.28
N LEU A 528 3.51 5.78 -46.74
CA LEU A 528 3.34 5.98 -45.30
C LEU A 528 2.63 4.80 -44.64
N ILE A 529 1.51 4.33 -45.20
CA ILE A 529 0.77 3.17 -44.68
C ILE A 529 1.66 1.92 -44.67
N ARG A 530 2.42 1.67 -45.74
CA ARG A 530 3.35 0.53 -45.80
C ARG A 530 4.48 0.64 -44.78
N ALA A 531 5.06 1.83 -44.63
CA ALA A 531 6.08 2.10 -43.60
C ALA A 531 5.52 1.78 -42.20
N CYS A 532 4.33 2.29 -41.87
CA CYS A 532 3.67 1.99 -40.59
C CYS A 532 3.41 0.48 -40.40
N GLN A 533 2.98 -0.24 -41.43
CA GLN A 533 2.77 -1.70 -41.37
C GLN A 533 4.08 -2.46 -41.12
N THR A 534 5.17 -2.07 -41.79
CA THR A 534 6.51 -2.61 -41.56
C THR A 534 6.93 -2.40 -40.11
N LEU A 535 6.73 -1.18 -39.60
CA LEU A 535 7.06 -0.83 -38.22
C LEU A 535 6.24 -1.63 -37.21
N VAL A 536 4.92 -1.75 -37.37
CA VAL A 536 4.08 -2.57 -36.49
C VAL A 536 4.56 -4.03 -36.44
N ASN A 537 4.89 -4.60 -37.60
CA ASN A 537 5.43 -5.97 -37.67
C ASN A 537 6.80 -6.09 -36.99
N GLN A 538 7.68 -5.09 -37.15
CA GLN A 538 8.99 -5.07 -36.53
C GLN A 538 8.88 -4.93 -35.00
N ILE A 539 8.02 -4.03 -34.51
CA ILE A 539 7.75 -3.82 -33.08
C ILE A 539 7.19 -5.12 -32.47
N GLY A 540 6.25 -5.78 -33.14
CA GLY A 540 5.68 -7.04 -32.67
C GLY A 540 6.70 -8.19 -32.54
N ARG A 541 7.80 -8.15 -33.30
CA ARG A 541 8.89 -9.13 -33.24
C ARG A 541 9.98 -8.80 -32.21
N ALA A 542 9.98 -7.59 -31.65
CA ALA A 542 10.98 -7.14 -30.68
C ALA A 542 10.68 -7.68 -29.27
N VAL A 543 10.83 -8.99 -29.06
CA VAL A 543 10.48 -9.68 -27.81
C VAL A 543 11.21 -9.09 -26.59
N ASP A 544 12.45 -8.64 -26.78
CA ASP A 544 13.27 -8.02 -25.73
C ASP A 544 12.77 -6.63 -25.29
N LEU A 545 11.92 -5.96 -26.06
CA LEU A 545 11.33 -4.67 -25.66
C LEU A 545 10.21 -4.91 -24.64
N PRO A 546 10.06 -4.12 -23.55
CA PRO A 546 8.96 -4.31 -22.61
C PRO A 546 7.60 -4.32 -23.32
N ALA A 547 6.69 -5.20 -22.89
CA ALA A 547 5.43 -5.43 -23.60
C ALA A 547 4.55 -4.17 -23.69
N ASP A 548 4.45 -3.43 -22.59
CA ASP A 548 3.68 -2.20 -22.49
C ASP A 548 4.28 -1.10 -23.39
N THR A 549 5.61 -1.05 -23.46
CA THR A 549 6.34 -0.19 -24.39
C THR A 549 6.03 -0.54 -25.84
N ARG A 550 6.06 -1.83 -26.23
CA ARG A 550 5.68 -2.27 -27.58
C ARG A 550 4.25 -1.85 -27.90
N HIS A 551 3.33 -2.05 -26.97
CA HIS A 551 1.92 -1.72 -27.15
C HIS A 551 1.73 -0.21 -27.36
N GLU A 552 2.40 0.61 -26.54
CA GLU A 552 2.35 2.07 -26.64
C GLU A 552 2.88 2.57 -27.99
N ILE A 553 4.07 2.12 -28.40
CA ILE A 553 4.64 2.48 -29.72
C ILE A 553 3.73 2.01 -30.86
N THR A 554 3.23 0.77 -30.79
CA THR A 554 2.31 0.21 -31.81
C THR A 554 1.04 1.05 -31.93
N THR A 555 0.51 1.52 -30.79
CA THR A 555 -0.68 2.39 -30.76
C THR A 555 -0.40 3.71 -31.47
N GLN A 556 0.73 4.37 -31.20
CA GLN A 556 1.07 5.61 -31.88
C GLN A 556 1.31 5.41 -33.38
N VAL A 557 2.01 4.35 -33.79
CA VAL A 557 2.23 4.03 -35.21
C VAL A 557 0.91 3.69 -35.91
N SER A 558 -0.01 3.02 -35.23
CA SER A 558 -1.35 2.71 -35.77
C SER A 558 -2.20 3.97 -35.95
N ARG A 559 -2.10 4.95 -35.04
CA ARG A 559 -2.75 6.26 -35.21
C ARG A 559 -2.28 7.00 -36.46
N ILE A 560 -0.98 6.96 -36.77
CA ILE A 560 -0.43 7.53 -38.02
C ILE A 560 -1.00 6.79 -39.23
N MET A 561 -1.06 5.45 -39.17
CA MET A 561 -1.60 4.63 -40.24
C MET A 561 -3.08 4.92 -40.51
N ASP A 562 -3.88 5.09 -39.45
CA ASP A 562 -5.30 5.39 -39.56
C ASP A 562 -5.54 6.83 -40.04
N ASP A 563 -4.75 7.81 -39.58
CA ASP A 563 -4.77 9.18 -40.12
C ASP A 563 -4.42 9.21 -41.61
N ALA A 564 -3.42 8.42 -42.04
CA ALA A 564 -3.05 8.30 -43.46
C ALA A 564 -4.13 7.62 -44.32
N ARG A 565 -4.88 6.66 -43.75
CA ARG A 565 -6.03 6.03 -44.42
C ARG A 565 -7.18 7.03 -44.58
N GLN A 566 -7.51 7.75 -43.51
CA GLN A 566 -8.51 8.82 -43.53
C GLN A 566 -8.12 9.92 -44.54
N ALA A 567 -6.84 10.27 -44.62
CA ALA A 567 -6.35 11.21 -45.64
C ALA A 567 -6.65 10.71 -47.05
N SER A 568 -6.38 9.42 -47.33
CA SER A 568 -6.64 8.81 -48.63
C SER A 568 -8.14 8.81 -48.97
N GLU A 569 -8.99 8.42 -48.03
CA GLU A 569 -10.44 8.42 -48.22
C GLU A 569 -10.99 9.83 -48.46
N ALA A 570 -10.48 10.83 -47.73
CA ALA A 570 -10.87 12.22 -47.91
C ALA A 570 -10.41 12.78 -49.27
N LEU A 571 -9.22 12.39 -49.75
CA LEU A 571 -8.74 12.69 -51.11
C LEU A 571 -9.63 12.05 -52.19
N ASP A 572 -10.04 10.79 -52.00
CA ASP A 572 -10.98 10.09 -52.88
C ASP A 572 -12.35 10.79 -52.90
N ALA A 573 -12.80 11.31 -51.74
CA ALA A 573 -14.01 12.12 -51.61
C ALA A 573 -13.87 13.56 -52.13
N GLY A 574 -12.69 13.96 -52.62
CA GLY A 574 -12.45 15.25 -53.26
C GLY A 574 -12.04 16.40 -52.34
N HIS A 575 -11.78 16.13 -51.06
CA HIS A 575 -11.28 17.13 -50.11
C HIS A 575 -9.86 17.58 -50.47
N GLN A 576 -9.50 18.83 -50.14
CA GLN A 576 -8.15 19.33 -50.36
C GLN A 576 -7.26 18.98 -49.17
N ILE A 577 -6.31 18.06 -49.33
CA ILE A 577 -5.35 17.70 -48.28
C ILE A 577 -3.94 17.96 -48.78
N ASN A 578 -3.14 18.69 -48.00
CA ASN A 578 -1.71 18.80 -48.30
C ASN A 578 -0.98 17.52 -47.86
N VAL A 579 -0.92 16.54 -48.76
CA VAL A 579 -0.29 15.24 -48.50
C VAL A 579 1.20 15.36 -48.17
N ASN A 580 1.91 16.34 -48.72
CA ASN A 580 3.33 16.51 -48.43
C ASN A 580 3.52 16.89 -46.96
N ASP A 581 2.73 17.86 -46.46
CA ASP A 581 2.80 18.29 -45.06
C ASP A 581 2.38 17.14 -44.13
N HIS A 582 1.34 16.39 -44.52
CA HIS A 582 0.85 15.24 -43.76
C HIS A 582 1.94 14.17 -43.61
N VAL A 583 2.59 13.77 -44.70
CA VAL A 583 3.68 12.78 -44.69
C VAL A 583 4.91 13.30 -43.97
N LEU A 584 5.24 14.59 -44.13
CA LEU A 584 6.41 15.19 -43.46
C LEU A 584 6.21 15.30 -41.95
N ALA A 585 5.00 15.63 -41.50
CA ALA A 585 4.65 15.66 -40.08
C ALA A 585 4.71 14.25 -39.46
N ALA A 586 4.18 13.24 -40.15
CA ALA A 586 4.31 11.85 -39.73
C ALA A 586 5.79 11.41 -39.67
N ALA A 587 6.61 11.77 -40.67
CA ALA A 587 8.04 11.46 -40.67
C ALA A 587 8.81 12.16 -39.54
N THR A 588 8.48 13.43 -39.25
CA THR A 588 9.07 14.19 -38.14
C THR A 588 8.72 13.56 -36.80
N TYR A 589 7.45 13.16 -36.63
CA TYR A 589 7.01 12.43 -35.45
C TYR A 589 7.76 11.10 -35.28
N LEU A 590 7.86 10.28 -36.34
CA LEU A 590 8.61 9.02 -36.30
C LEU A 590 10.08 9.25 -35.94
N HIS A 591 10.71 10.31 -36.48
CA HIS A 591 12.08 10.64 -36.14
C HIS A 591 12.23 11.03 -34.65
N ALA A 592 11.30 11.81 -34.11
CA ALA A 592 11.27 12.16 -32.69
C ALA A 592 11.06 10.92 -31.81
N LEU A 593 10.14 10.03 -32.20
CA LEU A 593 9.86 8.76 -31.53
C LEU A 593 11.11 7.86 -31.48
N ALA A 594 11.85 7.75 -32.59
CA ALA A 594 13.11 7.00 -32.62
C ALA A 594 14.15 7.58 -31.65
N ALA A 595 14.24 8.91 -31.54
CA ALA A 595 15.14 9.58 -30.60
C ALA A 595 14.72 9.37 -29.14
N GLN A 596 13.42 9.46 -28.85
CA GLN A 596 12.86 9.19 -27.52
C GLN A 596 13.11 7.75 -27.08
N LEU A 597 12.96 6.77 -27.98
CA LEU A 597 13.29 5.38 -27.70
C LEU A 597 14.78 5.18 -27.38
N ARG A 598 15.68 5.91 -28.05
CA ARG A 598 17.11 5.88 -27.67
C ARG A 598 17.36 6.54 -26.31
N ALA A 599 16.63 7.60 -25.99
CA ALA A 599 16.78 8.31 -24.72
C ALA A 599 16.17 7.56 -23.52
N SER A 600 15.24 6.62 -23.77
CA SER A 600 14.56 5.82 -22.74
C SER A 600 15.47 4.87 -21.96
N GLY A 601 16.73 4.72 -22.39
CA GLY A 601 17.74 3.82 -21.83
C GLY A 601 17.45 2.32 -21.99
N MET A 602 16.58 1.96 -22.93
CA MET A 602 16.48 0.58 -23.47
C MET A 602 17.61 0.24 -24.45
N ASN A 603 18.62 1.11 -24.60
CA ASN A 603 19.77 0.91 -25.48
C ASN A 603 20.59 -0.32 -25.06
N GLY A 604 21.03 -1.11 -26.03
CA GLY A 604 21.71 -2.39 -25.79
C GLY A 604 20.76 -3.59 -25.70
N MET A 605 19.45 -3.38 -25.68
CA MET A 605 18.47 -4.43 -25.97
C MET A 605 18.34 -4.56 -27.50
N THR A 606 18.64 -5.74 -28.04
CA THR A 606 18.70 -5.95 -29.50
C THR A 606 17.41 -5.53 -30.22
N GLY A 607 16.26 -5.78 -29.58
CA GLY A 607 14.95 -5.37 -30.07
C GLY A 607 14.73 -3.86 -30.07
N ALA A 608 15.13 -3.14 -29.02
CA ALA A 608 14.94 -1.69 -28.90
C ALA A 608 15.80 -0.92 -29.92
N ASP A 609 17.06 -1.33 -30.08
CA ASP A 609 17.99 -0.73 -31.03
C ASP A 609 17.52 -0.99 -32.47
N SER A 610 17.07 -2.21 -32.77
CA SER A 610 16.49 -2.56 -34.07
C SER A 610 15.25 -1.72 -34.39
N VAL A 611 14.30 -1.62 -33.46
CA VAL A 611 13.06 -0.84 -33.64
C VAL A 611 13.37 0.64 -33.81
N SER A 612 14.23 1.22 -32.98
CA SER A 612 14.62 2.63 -33.12
C SER A 612 15.33 2.91 -34.44
N ALA A 613 16.22 2.02 -34.89
CA ALA A 613 16.87 2.13 -36.18
C ALA A 613 15.87 2.01 -37.35
N GLY A 614 14.94 1.05 -37.27
CA GLY A 614 13.88 0.86 -38.27
C GLY A 614 12.96 2.08 -38.40
N ILE A 615 12.51 2.62 -37.27
CA ILE A 615 11.69 3.86 -37.25
C ILE A 615 12.45 5.02 -37.89
N ALA A 616 13.74 5.20 -37.56
CA ALA A 616 14.54 6.27 -38.14
C ALA A 616 14.78 6.08 -39.65
N GLU A 617 14.93 4.84 -40.12
CA GLU A 617 15.09 4.53 -41.54
C GLU A 617 13.82 4.85 -42.33
N GLU A 618 12.66 4.39 -41.85
CA GLU A 618 11.37 4.68 -42.49
C GLU A 618 11.07 6.19 -42.50
N ALA A 619 11.37 6.91 -41.41
CA ALA A 619 11.23 8.37 -41.35
C ALA A 619 12.09 9.09 -42.40
N ARG A 620 13.35 8.65 -42.59
CA ARG A 620 14.24 9.19 -43.63
C ARG A 620 13.72 8.87 -45.02
N GLY A 621 13.27 7.64 -45.25
CA GLY A 621 12.68 7.20 -46.52
C GLY A 621 11.46 8.02 -46.92
N LEU A 622 10.56 8.29 -45.97
CA LEU A 622 9.38 9.14 -46.19
C LEU A 622 9.74 10.59 -46.53
N THR A 623 10.70 11.16 -45.79
CA THR A 623 11.19 12.54 -46.04
C THR A 623 11.82 12.65 -47.43
N ALA A 624 12.65 11.68 -47.81
CA ALA A 624 13.25 11.61 -49.15
C ALA A 624 12.19 11.42 -50.25
N GLY A 625 11.14 10.63 -49.99
CA GLY A 625 10.02 10.44 -50.91
C GLY A 625 9.22 11.73 -51.19
N VAL A 626 9.16 12.66 -50.23
CA VAL A 626 8.54 13.98 -50.47
C VAL A 626 9.44 14.86 -51.36
N GLY A 627 10.75 14.91 -51.10
CA GLY A 627 11.71 15.78 -51.80
C GLY A 627 12.28 15.27 -53.13
N GLY A 628 12.37 13.94 -53.33
CA GLY A 628 12.97 13.34 -54.53
C GLY A 628 12.15 13.49 -55.81
N PHE A 629 10.86 13.83 -55.71
CA PHE A 629 9.96 14.00 -56.86
C PHE A 629 9.83 15.44 -57.36
N THR A 630 10.50 16.41 -56.73
CA THR A 630 10.53 17.82 -57.19
C THR A 630 11.76 18.18 -58.03
N GLY A 631 12.72 17.26 -58.21
CA GLY A 631 14.01 17.51 -58.87
C GLY A 631 14.15 16.97 -60.29
N GLY A 632 13.07 16.89 -61.07
CA GLY A 632 13.07 16.27 -62.40
C GLY A 632 12.58 17.18 -63.52
N SER A 633 13.26 18.30 -63.78
CA SER A 633 13.14 19.04 -65.05
C SER A 633 14.27 20.09 -65.21
N GLY A 634 15.11 19.89 -66.23
CA GLY A 634 16.16 20.80 -66.71
C GLY A 634 17.57 20.21 -66.50
N ASP A 635 18.41 19.97 -67.49
CA ASP A 635 18.34 20.27 -68.92
C ASP A 635 19.28 19.34 -69.68
N ASN A 636 18.96 19.08 -70.94
CA ASN A 636 19.69 18.22 -71.86
C ASN A 636 20.44 19.14 -72.84
N ARG A 637 21.72 19.43 -72.61
CA ARG A 637 22.76 19.74 -73.61
C ARG A 637 24.13 19.97 -72.99
#